data_AF-A0A4S2VD36-F1
#
_entry.id   AF-A0A4S2VD36-F1
#
_cell.length_a   1.000
_cell.length_b   1.000
_cell.length_c   1.000
_cell.angle_alpha   90.00
_cell.angle_beta   90.00
_cell.angle_gamma   90.00
#
_symmetry.space_group_name_H-M   'P 1'
#
loop_
_entity.id
_entity.type
_entity.pdbx_description
1 polymer ?
#
loop_
_entity_poly.entity_id
_entity_poly.type
_entity_poly.pdbx_seq_one_letter_code
_entity_poly.pdbx_strand_id
1 'polypeptide(L)'
;MLPSNESPEEQEQQKAAAQRYREASAARREIEAQLAAGVRYPDTPERIASRANRLLERGGIPPTAAVESVHAEALDMPETLERVIGLTKDLQPWSFLPRGARAAATVARISILRGGLERPHGTGFLVSPRLLLTNHHVLPDAATARRCFLEFNAQVTIDNAPDAAIRFTFDPDTFFTADRHLDYALVAVVPAADGGLAGEKFGWNRLSIQQGKLVQNEPVNVIGHPMGRLKEIALRDNALVQRLDDFLHYRTDTEPGNSGSPVFNDQWEVVALHHMGVPNTDAQGRVLRKDGQLWRSGIDSDDTVDYVSNEGARTSSILKHLAALPLDSGRRALLAEMGPESGLRQDAVAGPVETPVAPLTPLAPVVPVTPAVAPARTPGPTPREAATTPAPAGTRVGLRAPMNAFGGARHLVFLHGRSQQGKDPEVLRRGWTGGLNHGLTRAGLRTVDPEHVWFPYYGDRIVEAIGQHEALPASYADAPAMAALEAFAARSEHGTYEQLVIEAAVLAGMPPNGQEAAENIGSTIVGSLQGALGWLAAKTDVDALAIATVFRDVDAYLGDQAVRDAVLDRVAEEIPHEGELVLVTHSLGTVVGMDLVANRLPPGMKVTLLVTAGSPLGMNAVTSRLIPPGTDRPGAVREWVNAWCPTDAVAIGCPLEPVWGKLTEEHAVVNASDRAHSIEEYLAHPEVATAIDTFLARPAN
;
A
#
# COMPACT_ATOMS: atom_id res chain seq x y z
N MET A 1 -3.91 -46.63 15.90
CA MET A 1 -4.62 -46.51 14.61
C MET A 1 -6.05 -46.10 14.92
N LEU A 2 -6.41 -44.86 14.60
CA LEU A 2 -7.79 -44.40 14.65
C LEU A 2 -8.30 -44.36 13.21
N PRO A 3 -9.54 -44.80 12.94
CA PRO A 3 -10.16 -44.67 11.61
C PRO A 3 -10.19 -43.20 11.19
N SER A 4 -10.15 -42.92 9.88
CA SER A 4 -10.20 -41.56 9.36
C SER A 4 -11.43 -40.85 9.93
N ASN A 5 -11.15 -39.79 10.68
CA ASN A 5 -12.10 -39.09 11.54
C ASN A 5 -12.81 -37.96 10.74
N GLU A 6 -12.94 -38.17 9.42
CA GLU A 6 -13.50 -37.16 8.52
C GLU A 6 -14.98 -37.01 8.81
N SER A 7 -15.39 -35.77 9.04
CA SER A 7 -16.79 -35.45 9.25
C SER A 7 -17.60 -35.74 7.97
N PRO A 8 -18.90 -36.05 8.06
CA PRO A 8 -19.76 -36.17 6.89
C PRO A 8 -19.69 -34.97 5.94
N GLU A 9 -19.41 -33.78 6.49
CA GLU A 9 -19.26 -32.54 5.72
C GLU A 9 -17.95 -32.49 4.93
N GLU A 10 -16.84 -32.93 5.52
CA GLU A 10 -15.55 -33.06 4.81
C GLU A 10 -15.67 -34.06 3.65
N GLN A 11 -16.38 -35.18 3.86
CA GLN A 11 -16.65 -36.15 2.79
C GLN A 11 -17.52 -35.57 1.66
N GLU A 12 -18.49 -34.72 1.99
CA GLU A 12 -19.32 -34.04 0.99
C GLU A 12 -18.51 -33.01 0.19
N GLN A 13 -17.68 -32.22 0.86
CA GLN A 13 -16.76 -31.29 0.20
C GLN A 13 -15.75 -31.99 -0.70
N GLN A 14 -15.18 -33.11 -0.24
CA GLN A 14 -14.25 -33.90 -1.03
C GLN A 14 -14.92 -34.48 -2.29
N LYS A 15 -16.16 -34.96 -2.18
CA LYS A 15 -16.96 -35.39 -3.34
C LYS A 15 -17.24 -34.25 -4.30
N ALA A 16 -17.58 -33.08 -3.79
CA ALA A 16 -17.84 -31.89 -4.60
C ALA A 16 -16.57 -31.43 -5.33
N ALA A 17 -15.41 -31.45 -4.66
CA ALA A 17 -14.12 -31.15 -5.25
C ALA A 17 -13.75 -32.15 -6.36
N ALA A 18 -13.93 -33.46 -6.12
CA ALA A 18 -13.72 -34.50 -7.13
C ALA A 18 -14.68 -34.35 -8.32
N GLN A 19 -15.93 -33.96 -8.08
CA GLN A 19 -16.89 -33.67 -9.14
C GLN A 19 -16.47 -32.46 -9.98
N ARG A 20 -16.13 -31.33 -9.35
CA ARG A 20 -15.59 -30.14 -10.02
C ARG A 20 -14.38 -30.50 -10.89
N TYR A 21 -13.46 -31.31 -10.36
CA TYR A 21 -12.28 -31.77 -11.08
C TYR A 21 -12.61 -32.63 -12.32
N ARG A 22 -13.64 -33.49 -12.24
CA ARG A 22 -14.12 -34.28 -13.39
C ARG A 22 -14.82 -33.41 -14.43
N GLU A 23 -15.71 -32.52 -14.00
CA GLU A 23 -16.45 -31.62 -14.89
C GLU A 23 -15.51 -30.69 -15.65
N ALA A 24 -14.45 -30.24 -14.99
CA ALA A 24 -13.45 -29.35 -15.58
C ALA A 24 -12.40 -30.10 -16.44
N SER A 25 -12.58 -31.42 -16.69
CA SER A 25 -11.60 -32.26 -17.40
C SER A 25 -11.34 -31.85 -18.84
N ALA A 26 -12.34 -31.36 -19.59
CA ALA A 26 -12.15 -30.91 -20.97
C ALA A 26 -11.22 -29.70 -21.04
N ALA A 27 -11.51 -28.65 -20.24
CA ALA A 27 -10.67 -27.46 -20.15
C ALA A 27 -9.26 -27.79 -19.62
N ARG A 28 -9.13 -28.73 -18.68
CA ARG A 28 -7.82 -29.16 -18.20
C ARG A 28 -7.02 -29.90 -19.28
N ARG A 29 -7.64 -30.77 -20.07
CA ARG A 29 -6.95 -31.43 -21.20
C ARG A 29 -6.48 -30.44 -22.26
N GLU A 30 -7.23 -29.35 -22.47
CA GLU A 30 -6.81 -28.27 -23.36
C GLU A 30 -5.58 -27.54 -22.81
N ILE A 31 -5.58 -27.19 -21.52
CA ILE A 31 -4.41 -26.64 -20.81
C ILE A 31 -3.20 -27.58 -20.93
N GLU A 32 -3.38 -28.88 -20.66
CA GLU A 32 -2.32 -29.89 -20.78
C GLU A 32 -1.79 -30.01 -22.21
N ALA A 33 -2.66 -29.96 -23.22
CA ALA A 33 -2.26 -29.99 -24.63
C ALA A 33 -1.47 -28.75 -25.03
N GLN A 34 -1.85 -27.56 -24.55
CA GLN A 34 -1.11 -26.32 -24.78
C GLN A 34 0.27 -26.35 -24.11
N LEU A 35 0.36 -26.84 -22.87
CA LEU A 35 1.63 -27.06 -22.18
C LEU A 35 2.54 -28.05 -22.94
N ALA A 36 1.96 -29.16 -23.43
CA ALA A 36 2.69 -30.14 -24.24
C ALA A 36 3.16 -29.57 -25.59
N ALA A 37 2.44 -28.59 -26.13
CA ALA A 37 2.82 -27.84 -27.33
C ALA A 37 3.84 -26.73 -27.06
N GLY A 38 4.25 -26.49 -25.80
CA GLY A 38 5.26 -25.51 -25.42
C GLY A 38 4.74 -24.13 -24.99
N VAL A 39 3.42 -23.94 -24.89
CA VAL A 39 2.83 -22.70 -24.35
C VAL A 39 3.13 -22.62 -22.85
N ARG A 40 3.74 -21.51 -22.39
CA ARG A 40 4.20 -21.41 -21.00
C ARG A 40 3.05 -21.12 -20.03
N TYR A 41 2.12 -20.25 -20.45
CA TYR A 41 0.98 -19.80 -19.67
C TYR A 41 -0.32 -19.97 -20.47
N PRO A 42 -0.94 -21.16 -20.45
CA PRO A 42 -2.15 -21.50 -21.23
C PRO A 42 -3.42 -20.86 -20.63
N ASP A 43 -3.49 -19.53 -20.63
CA ASP A 43 -4.63 -18.73 -20.17
C ASP A 43 -5.04 -17.75 -21.29
N THR A 44 -6.17 -17.05 -21.11
CA THR A 44 -6.61 -16.12 -22.15
C THR A 44 -5.69 -14.89 -22.25
N PRO A 45 -5.53 -14.28 -23.44
CA PRO A 45 -4.69 -13.11 -23.62
C PRO A 45 -5.02 -11.95 -22.65
N GLU A 46 -6.30 -11.73 -22.35
CA GLU A 46 -6.75 -10.68 -21.43
C GLU A 46 -6.27 -10.94 -19.99
N ARG A 47 -6.19 -12.20 -19.59
CA ARG A 47 -5.71 -12.59 -18.25
C ARG A 47 -4.21 -12.52 -18.15
N ILE A 48 -3.50 -12.91 -19.20
CA ILE A 48 -2.06 -12.74 -19.33
C ILE A 48 -1.72 -11.24 -19.24
N ALA A 49 -2.43 -10.39 -19.97
CA ALA A 49 -2.29 -8.94 -19.89
C ALA A 49 -2.61 -8.37 -18.50
N SER A 50 -3.72 -8.80 -17.89
CA SER A 50 -4.09 -8.38 -16.53
C SER A 50 -3.04 -8.79 -15.49
N ARG A 51 -2.46 -9.99 -15.63
CA ARG A 51 -1.39 -10.48 -14.75
C ARG A 51 -0.10 -9.70 -14.94
N ALA A 52 0.30 -9.48 -16.18
CA ALA A 52 1.48 -8.68 -16.53
C ALA A 52 1.36 -7.25 -15.98
N ASN A 53 0.23 -6.58 -16.18
CA ASN A 53 -0.02 -5.25 -15.63
C ASN A 53 0.04 -5.24 -14.09
N ARG A 54 -0.56 -6.24 -13.43
CA ARG A 54 -0.49 -6.36 -11.96
C ARG A 54 0.94 -6.55 -11.45
N LEU A 55 1.74 -7.36 -12.16
CA LEU A 55 3.16 -7.56 -11.83
C LEU A 55 3.96 -6.26 -11.98
N LEU A 56 3.67 -5.46 -13.01
CA LEU A 56 4.31 -4.17 -13.23
C LEU A 56 3.89 -3.14 -12.16
N GLU A 57 2.59 -3.04 -11.85
CA GLU A 57 2.05 -2.13 -10.81
C GLU A 57 2.59 -2.46 -9.42
N ARG A 58 2.76 -3.75 -9.08
CA ARG A 58 3.17 -4.19 -7.73
C ARG A 58 4.66 -4.47 -7.58
N GLY A 59 5.47 -4.16 -8.59
CA GLY A 59 6.91 -4.46 -8.57
C GLY A 59 7.21 -5.96 -8.37
N GLY A 60 6.42 -6.81 -9.01
CA GLY A 60 6.51 -8.26 -8.93
C GLY A 60 7.63 -8.87 -9.77
N ILE A 61 8.30 -8.08 -10.60
CA ILE A 61 9.40 -8.50 -11.50
C ILE A 61 10.66 -7.69 -11.14
N PRO A 62 11.85 -8.33 -11.09
CA PRO A 62 13.12 -7.61 -10.98
C PRO A 62 13.29 -6.62 -12.14
N PRO A 63 13.72 -5.36 -11.91
CA PRO A 63 13.83 -4.36 -12.97
C PRO A 63 14.68 -4.78 -14.19
N THR A 64 15.75 -5.56 -13.96
CA THR A 64 16.63 -6.09 -15.01
C THR A 64 15.92 -7.07 -15.96
N ALA A 65 15.02 -7.89 -15.42
CA ALA A 65 14.23 -8.86 -16.16
C ALA A 65 13.18 -8.19 -17.05
N ALA A 66 12.54 -7.11 -16.57
CA ALA A 66 11.61 -6.32 -17.37
C ALA A 66 12.31 -5.68 -18.60
N VAL A 67 13.57 -5.24 -18.44
CA VAL A 67 14.39 -4.67 -19.52
C VAL A 67 14.75 -5.71 -20.58
N GLU A 68 15.14 -6.95 -20.21
CA GLU A 68 15.43 -8.03 -21.18
C GLU A 68 14.22 -8.38 -22.07
N SER A 69 13.00 -8.24 -21.57
CA SER A 69 11.78 -8.47 -22.35
C SER A 69 11.49 -7.40 -23.40
N VAL A 70 12.03 -6.18 -23.23
CA VAL A 70 11.82 -5.02 -24.10
C VAL A 70 12.91 -4.90 -25.18
N HIS A 71 14.09 -5.50 -24.96
CA HIS A 71 15.23 -5.44 -25.89
C HIS A 71 15.15 -6.41 -27.08
N ALA A 72 14.15 -7.29 -27.15
CA ALA A 72 13.93 -8.16 -28.31
C ALA A 72 13.05 -7.47 -29.36
N GLU A 73 13.59 -7.35 -30.58
CA GLU A 73 12.99 -6.67 -31.74
C GLU A 73 11.52 -7.01 -31.99
N ALA A 74 10.80 -6.03 -32.54
CA ALA A 74 9.38 -6.04 -32.92
C ALA A 74 8.84 -7.42 -33.31
N LEU A 75 7.91 -7.99 -32.53
CA LEU A 75 6.91 -9.03 -32.89
C LEU A 75 6.01 -9.35 -31.67
N ASP A 76 4.72 -9.56 -31.95
CA ASP A 76 3.61 -10.10 -31.13
C ASP A 76 3.52 -9.77 -29.60
N MET A 77 2.50 -8.97 -29.24
CA MET A 77 2.16 -8.61 -27.85
C MET A 77 1.93 -9.80 -26.87
N PRO A 78 1.44 -10.99 -27.29
CA PRO A 78 1.28 -12.13 -26.38
C PRO A 78 2.61 -12.68 -25.84
N GLU A 79 3.65 -12.80 -26.66
CA GLU A 79 4.93 -13.40 -26.26
C GLU A 79 5.71 -12.51 -25.27
N THR A 80 5.61 -11.18 -25.44
CA THR A 80 6.23 -10.21 -24.51
C THR A 80 5.57 -10.25 -23.13
N LEU A 81 4.24 -10.34 -23.05
CA LEU A 81 3.52 -10.47 -21.77
C LEU A 81 3.78 -11.82 -21.10
N GLU A 82 3.88 -12.91 -21.86
CA GLU A 82 4.29 -14.21 -21.32
C GLU A 82 5.73 -14.19 -20.80
N ARG A 83 6.65 -13.44 -21.42
CA ARG A 83 8.00 -13.22 -20.88
C ARG A 83 7.96 -12.48 -19.55
N VAL A 84 7.17 -11.41 -19.45
CA VAL A 84 6.95 -10.65 -18.20
C VAL A 84 6.54 -11.56 -17.04
N ILE A 85 5.63 -12.53 -17.28
CA ILE A 85 5.25 -13.55 -16.28
C ILE A 85 6.34 -14.64 -16.14
N GLY A 86 7.03 -15.00 -17.22
CA GLY A 86 8.09 -15.99 -17.29
C GLY A 86 9.31 -15.69 -16.41
N LEU A 87 9.60 -14.41 -16.22
CA LEU A 87 10.77 -13.91 -15.52
C LEU A 87 10.75 -14.15 -14.00
N THR A 88 9.58 -14.44 -13.42
CA THR A 88 9.46 -14.74 -11.98
C THR A 88 9.65 -16.23 -11.67
N LYS A 89 9.56 -17.14 -12.64
CA LYS A 89 9.44 -18.57 -12.33
C LYS A 89 10.74 -19.22 -11.83
N ASP A 90 11.89 -18.80 -12.36
CA ASP A 90 13.16 -19.52 -12.12
C ASP A 90 14.14 -18.76 -11.19
N LEU A 91 14.02 -17.43 -11.11
CA LEU A 91 14.86 -16.57 -10.26
C LEU A 91 13.99 -15.57 -9.51
N GLN A 92 13.97 -15.70 -8.19
CA GLN A 92 13.29 -14.77 -7.30
C GLN A 92 14.27 -13.73 -6.74
N PRO A 93 13.88 -12.45 -6.65
CA PRO A 93 14.72 -11.46 -6.00
C PRO A 93 14.93 -11.82 -4.53
N TRP A 94 16.03 -11.38 -3.91
CA TRP A 94 16.28 -11.63 -2.48
C TRP A 94 15.09 -11.24 -1.60
N SER A 95 14.39 -10.16 -1.96
CA SER A 95 13.20 -9.65 -1.26
C SER A 95 12.04 -10.65 -1.18
N PHE A 96 12.02 -11.70 -2.02
CA PHE A 96 11.08 -12.81 -1.92
C PHE A 96 11.13 -13.47 -0.53
N LEU A 97 12.33 -13.69 0.03
CA LEU A 97 12.49 -14.34 1.33
C LEU A 97 11.96 -13.49 2.52
N PRO A 98 12.37 -12.23 2.73
CA PRO A 98 11.84 -11.43 3.83
C PRO A 98 10.35 -11.06 3.65
N ARG A 99 9.86 -10.91 2.39
CA ARG A 99 8.41 -10.75 2.15
C ARG A 99 7.65 -12.01 2.53
N GLY A 100 8.20 -13.19 2.22
CA GLY A 100 7.69 -14.48 2.65
C GLY A 100 7.71 -14.65 4.16
N ALA A 101 8.78 -14.24 4.83
CA ALA A 101 8.85 -14.26 6.30
C ALA A 101 7.78 -13.37 6.93
N ARG A 102 7.53 -12.18 6.37
CA ARG A 102 6.44 -11.29 6.81
C ARG A 102 5.07 -11.94 6.62
N ALA A 103 4.81 -12.56 5.47
CA ALA A 103 3.56 -13.28 5.23
C ALA A 103 3.41 -14.48 6.19
N ALA A 104 4.49 -15.24 6.40
CA ALA A 104 4.53 -16.40 7.30
C ALA A 104 4.28 -16.04 8.77
N ALA A 105 4.67 -14.84 9.21
CA ALA A 105 4.47 -14.37 10.59
C ALA A 105 2.99 -14.32 10.97
N THR A 106 2.12 -14.04 10.00
CA THR A 106 0.66 -13.94 10.19
C THR A 106 -0.05 -15.30 10.31
N VAL A 107 0.64 -16.40 10.01
CA VAL A 107 0.11 -17.76 9.97
C VAL A 107 0.29 -18.42 11.33
N ALA A 108 -0.80 -18.97 11.87
CA ALA A 108 -0.85 -19.63 13.15
C ALA A 108 -1.37 -21.07 13.04
N ARG A 109 -0.87 -21.93 13.93
CA ARG A 109 -1.45 -23.26 14.15
C ARG A 109 -2.71 -23.10 14.99
N ILE A 110 -3.80 -23.73 14.56
CA ILE A 110 -5.03 -23.84 15.32
C ILE A 110 -5.01 -25.17 16.05
N SER A 111 -5.16 -25.13 17.37
CA SER A 111 -5.22 -26.31 18.24
C SER A 111 -6.53 -26.31 19.01
N ILE A 112 -7.11 -27.50 19.21
CA ILE A 112 -8.37 -27.69 19.92
C ILE A 112 -8.13 -28.48 21.21
N LEU A 113 -8.82 -28.09 22.29
CA LEU A 113 -8.85 -28.86 23.52
C LEU A 113 -9.96 -29.92 23.45
N ARG A 114 -9.60 -31.21 23.42
CA ARG A 114 -10.55 -32.34 23.48
C ARG A 114 -10.19 -33.29 24.61
N GLY A 115 -11.10 -33.46 25.57
CA GLY A 115 -10.90 -34.40 26.69
C GLY A 115 -9.67 -34.09 27.55
N GLY A 116 -9.30 -32.81 27.69
CA GLY A 116 -8.13 -32.35 28.43
C GLY A 116 -6.79 -32.46 27.68
N LEU A 117 -6.80 -32.94 26.43
CA LEU A 117 -5.61 -32.99 25.58
C LEU A 117 -5.71 -31.94 24.47
N GLU A 118 -4.64 -31.17 24.31
CA GLU A 118 -4.45 -30.27 23.17
C GLU A 118 -4.11 -31.11 21.94
N ARG A 119 -4.85 -30.89 20.85
CA ARG A 119 -4.59 -31.53 19.57
C ARG A 119 -4.55 -30.47 18.47
N PRO A 120 -3.57 -30.52 17.56
CA PRO A 120 -3.64 -29.70 16.36
C PRO A 120 -4.92 -29.98 15.58
N HIS A 121 -5.51 -28.92 15.05
CA HIS A 121 -6.83 -28.96 14.42
C HIS A 121 -6.83 -28.33 13.01
N GLY A 122 -5.94 -27.37 12.75
CA GLY A 122 -5.78 -26.79 11.42
C GLY A 122 -4.80 -25.63 11.39
N THR A 123 -4.85 -24.86 10.31
CA THR A 123 -4.08 -23.64 10.10
C THR A 123 -5.03 -22.45 9.95
N GLY A 124 -4.59 -21.26 10.31
CA GLY A 124 -5.28 -20.03 9.89
C GLY A 124 -4.34 -18.84 9.91
N PHE A 125 -4.80 -17.71 9.38
CA PHE A 125 -3.95 -16.53 9.20
C PHE A 125 -4.71 -15.22 9.38
N LEU A 126 -4.01 -14.22 9.88
CA LEU A 126 -4.57 -12.89 10.10
C LEU A 126 -4.85 -12.19 8.76
N VAL A 127 -6.02 -11.58 8.65
CA VAL A 127 -6.48 -10.80 7.48
C VAL A 127 -6.85 -9.35 7.84
N SER A 128 -6.84 -9.03 9.13
CA SER A 128 -6.92 -7.67 9.67
C SER A 128 -6.14 -7.61 10.99
N PRO A 129 -6.06 -6.44 11.67
CA PRO A 129 -5.48 -6.34 13.01
C PRO A 129 -6.02 -7.37 14.01
N ARG A 130 -7.28 -7.83 13.86
CA ARG A 130 -7.94 -8.72 14.82
C ARG A 130 -8.78 -9.86 14.24
N LEU A 131 -8.88 -9.99 12.92
CA LEU A 131 -9.65 -11.07 12.29
C LEU A 131 -8.72 -12.13 11.69
N LEU A 132 -9.06 -13.40 11.92
CA LEU A 132 -8.34 -14.57 11.41
C LEU A 132 -9.23 -15.39 10.48
N LEU A 133 -8.70 -15.76 9.32
CA LEU A 133 -9.36 -16.60 8.33
C LEU A 133 -8.81 -18.04 8.42
N THR A 134 -9.72 -19.02 8.34
CA THR A 134 -9.45 -20.46 8.26
C THR A 134 -10.62 -21.15 7.54
N ASN A 135 -10.66 -22.49 7.48
CA ASN A 135 -11.79 -23.19 6.88
C ASN A 135 -13.01 -23.31 7.80
N HIS A 136 -14.19 -23.46 7.20
CA HIS A 136 -15.41 -23.78 7.94
C HIS A 136 -15.29 -25.14 8.61
N HIS A 137 -14.76 -26.18 7.96
CA HIS A 137 -14.60 -27.49 8.64
C HIS A 137 -13.59 -27.43 9.82
N VAL A 138 -12.65 -26.48 9.81
CA VAL A 138 -11.78 -26.22 10.97
C VAL A 138 -12.56 -25.51 12.07
N LEU A 139 -13.34 -24.47 11.77
CA LEU A 139 -14.18 -23.76 12.74
C LEU A 139 -15.65 -23.71 12.26
N PRO A 140 -16.42 -24.80 12.45
CA PRO A 140 -17.78 -24.89 11.87
C PRO A 140 -18.77 -23.97 12.59
N ASP A 141 -18.52 -23.71 13.87
CA ASP A 141 -19.37 -22.87 14.70
C ASP A 141 -18.58 -22.10 15.76
N ALA A 142 -19.23 -21.06 16.30
CA ALA A 142 -18.70 -20.26 17.39
C ALA A 142 -18.37 -21.10 18.64
N ALA A 143 -19.13 -22.16 18.92
CA ALA A 143 -18.90 -23.03 20.08
C ALA A 143 -17.59 -23.79 19.96
N THR A 144 -17.20 -24.17 18.74
CA THR A 144 -15.94 -24.83 18.42
C THR A 144 -14.80 -23.84 18.49
N ALA A 145 -14.98 -22.62 17.95
CA ALA A 145 -13.99 -21.55 18.09
C ALA A 145 -13.62 -21.27 19.55
N ARG A 146 -14.57 -21.28 20.49
CA ARG A 146 -14.29 -21.11 21.93
C ARG A 146 -13.40 -22.18 22.55
N ARG A 147 -13.33 -23.38 21.96
CA ARG A 147 -12.50 -24.50 22.44
C ARG A 147 -11.14 -24.56 21.74
N CYS A 148 -10.90 -23.66 20.80
CA CYS A 148 -9.69 -23.58 20.02
C CYS A 148 -8.82 -22.40 20.47
N PHE A 149 -7.52 -22.52 20.22
CA PHE A 149 -6.55 -21.47 20.43
C PHE A 149 -5.55 -21.43 19.28
N LEU A 150 -4.90 -20.29 19.16
CA LEU A 150 -3.94 -19.95 18.10
C LEU A 150 -2.53 -20.03 18.67
N GLU A 151 -1.61 -20.60 17.90
CA GLU A 151 -0.19 -20.65 18.21
C GLU A 151 0.60 -20.00 17.06
N PHE A 152 0.89 -18.71 17.22
CA PHE A 152 1.87 -18.01 16.36
C PHE A 152 3.28 -18.46 16.75
N ASN A 153 4.24 -18.34 15.83
CA ASN A 153 5.61 -18.82 16.02
C ASN A 153 5.72 -20.30 16.43
N ALA A 154 4.72 -21.13 16.13
CA ALA A 154 4.86 -22.59 16.18
C ALA A 154 5.78 -23.06 15.04
N GLN A 155 7.06 -22.69 15.07
CA GLN A 155 8.03 -22.82 13.99
C GLN A 155 9.42 -23.17 14.54
N VAL A 156 10.43 -23.23 13.67
CA VAL A 156 11.84 -23.29 14.07
C VAL A 156 12.53 -21.94 13.85
N THR A 157 13.55 -21.64 14.66
CA THR A 157 14.42 -20.47 14.50
C THR A 157 15.43 -20.67 13.37
N ILE A 158 16.26 -19.65 13.10
CA ILE A 158 17.36 -19.74 12.12
C ILE A 158 18.37 -20.86 12.44
N ASP A 159 18.46 -21.27 13.71
CA ASP A 159 19.34 -22.34 14.19
C ASP A 159 18.68 -23.73 14.12
N ASN A 160 17.49 -23.84 13.50
CA ASN A 160 16.64 -25.03 13.46
C ASN A 160 16.22 -25.54 14.85
N ALA A 161 16.19 -24.67 15.85
CA ALA A 161 15.65 -24.97 17.17
C ALA A 161 14.15 -24.60 17.23
N PRO A 162 13.31 -25.32 17.99
CA PRO A 162 11.91 -24.91 18.19
C PRO A 162 11.83 -23.49 18.77
N ASP A 163 10.99 -22.65 18.17
CA ASP A 163 10.72 -21.29 18.63
C ASP A 163 9.64 -21.27 19.72
N ALA A 164 9.59 -20.18 20.50
CA ALA A 164 8.58 -20.00 21.53
C ALA A 164 7.23 -19.60 20.89
N ALA A 165 6.28 -20.52 20.90
CA ALA A 165 4.94 -20.26 20.41
C ALA A 165 4.21 -19.22 21.27
N ILE A 166 3.53 -18.28 20.62
CA ILE A 166 2.76 -17.22 21.26
C ILE A 166 1.28 -17.53 21.10
N ARG A 167 0.57 -17.64 22.23
CA ARG A 167 -0.81 -18.11 22.28
C ARG A 167 -1.83 -16.98 22.31
N PHE A 168 -2.88 -17.15 21.51
CA PHE A 168 -4.09 -16.32 21.51
C PHE A 168 -5.33 -17.21 21.54
N THR A 169 -6.47 -16.62 21.89
CA THR A 169 -7.77 -17.30 21.86
C THR A 169 -8.74 -16.58 20.92
N PHE A 170 -9.76 -17.29 20.46
CA PHE A 170 -10.79 -16.71 19.61
C PHE A 170 -11.85 -15.95 20.40
N ASP A 171 -12.37 -14.89 19.78
CA ASP A 171 -13.49 -14.08 20.25
C ASP A 171 -14.67 -14.15 19.27
N PRO A 172 -15.41 -15.28 19.24
CA PRO A 172 -16.52 -15.43 18.31
C PRO A 172 -17.73 -14.55 18.67
N ASP A 173 -17.77 -13.94 19.86
CA ASP A 173 -18.84 -13.01 20.25
C ASP A 173 -18.69 -11.66 19.54
N THR A 174 -17.46 -11.15 19.49
CA THR A 174 -17.13 -9.93 18.74
C THR A 174 -17.37 -10.12 17.25
N PHE A 175 -16.85 -11.19 16.66
CA PHE A 175 -17.08 -11.49 15.26
C PHE A 175 -16.90 -12.98 14.96
N PHE A 176 -17.91 -13.57 14.32
CA PHE A 176 -17.84 -14.89 13.71
C PHE A 176 -18.78 -14.95 12.51
N THR A 177 -18.27 -15.42 11.37
CA THR A 177 -19.07 -15.86 10.23
C THR A 177 -18.37 -17.03 9.57
N ALA A 178 -19.14 -17.95 9.01
CA ALA A 178 -18.59 -19.05 8.24
C ALA A 178 -19.53 -19.37 7.07
N ASP A 179 -18.96 -19.93 6.01
CA ASP A 179 -19.70 -20.40 4.84
C ASP A 179 -19.30 -21.82 4.49
N ARG A 180 -20.31 -22.66 4.28
CA ARG A 180 -20.10 -24.09 4.02
C ARG A 180 -19.67 -24.34 2.58
N HIS A 181 -20.14 -23.58 1.60
CA HIS A 181 -19.84 -23.80 0.17
C HIS A 181 -18.39 -23.44 -0.14
N LEU A 182 -17.98 -22.22 0.21
CA LEU A 182 -16.61 -21.72 0.07
C LEU A 182 -15.67 -22.25 1.15
N ASP A 183 -16.20 -23.00 2.12
CA ASP A 183 -15.48 -23.62 3.23
C ASP A 183 -14.52 -22.66 3.94
N TYR A 184 -15.03 -21.51 4.37
CA TYR A 184 -14.25 -20.55 5.16
C TYR A 184 -14.95 -20.20 6.47
N ALA A 185 -14.16 -19.88 7.49
CA ALA A 185 -14.58 -19.28 8.74
C ALA A 185 -13.69 -18.07 9.03
N LEU A 186 -14.33 -16.96 9.41
CA LEU A 186 -13.69 -15.71 9.79
C LEU A 186 -14.11 -15.36 11.21
N VAL A 187 -13.13 -15.24 12.10
CA VAL A 187 -13.35 -15.10 13.54
C VAL A 187 -12.43 -14.04 14.14
N ALA A 188 -12.92 -13.28 15.11
CA ALA A 188 -12.08 -12.34 15.84
C ALA A 188 -11.12 -13.05 16.81
N VAL A 189 -10.02 -12.39 17.12
CA VAL A 189 -8.99 -12.84 18.06
C VAL A 189 -9.02 -11.94 19.28
N VAL A 190 -9.02 -12.54 20.47
CA VAL A 190 -8.98 -11.81 21.74
C VAL A 190 -7.67 -10.99 21.80
N PRO A 191 -7.71 -9.69 22.18
CA PRO A 191 -6.50 -8.93 22.43
C PRO A 191 -5.61 -9.60 23.49
N ALA A 192 -4.30 -9.37 23.42
CA ALA A 192 -3.40 -9.79 24.49
C ALA A 192 -3.75 -9.10 25.82
N ALA A 193 -3.19 -9.59 26.94
CA ALA A 193 -3.51 -9.08 28.27
C ALA A 193 -3.17 -7.58 28.46
N ASP A 194 -2.24 -7.06 27.68
CA ASP A 194 -1.85 -5.64 27.60
C ASP A 194 -2.72 -4.82 26.64
N GLY A 195 -3.72 -5.43 26.02
CA GLY A 195 -4.61 -4.82 25.03
C GLY A 195 -4.10 -4.88 23.58
N GLY A 196 -2.89 -5.39 23.34
CA GLY A 196 -2.31 -5.45 21.99
C GLY A 196 -3.05 -6.42 21.06
N LEU A 197 -3.32 -5.99 19.83
CA LEU A 197 -3.97 -6.84 18.83
C LEU A 197 -2.97 -7.80 18.18
N ALA A 198 -3.40 -9.03 17.84
CA ALA A 198 -2.52 -10.02 17.21
C ALA A 198 -1.89 -9.48 15.91
N GLY A 199 -2.64 -8.75 15.09
CA GLY A 199 -2.14 -8.18 13.85
C GLY A 199 -1.22 -6.96 14.02
N GLU A 200 -1.24 -6.28 15.16
CA GLU A 200 -0.22 -5.26 15.47
C GLU A 200 1.15 -5.91 15.76
N LYS A 201 1.12 -7.12 16.30
CA LYS A 201 2.34 -7.90 16.62
C LYS A 201 2.89 -8.67 15.44
N PHE A 202 2.03 -9.33 14.66
CA PHE A 202 2.44 -10.24 13.58
C PHE A 202 2.19 -9.70 12.16
N GLY A 203 1.52 -8.56 12.03
CA GLY A 203 0.95 -8.11 10.77
C GLY A 203 -0.27 -8.93 10.34
N TRP A 204 -0.76 -8.67 9.14
CA TRP A 204 -1.84 -9.45 8.50
C TRP A 204 -1.69 -9.48 6.99
N ASN A 205 -2.24 -10.51 6.35
CA ASN A 205 -2.28 -10.61 4.90
C ASN A 205 -3.42 -9.77 4.33
N ARG A 206 -3.08 -8.76 3.54
CA ARG A 206 -4.06 -7.91 2.85
C ARG A 206 -4.72 -8.71 1.74
N LEU A 207 -6.02 -8.94 1.87
CA LEU A 207 -6.80 -9.61 0.83
C LEU A 207 -7.24 -8.62 -0.25
N SER A 208 -7.19 -9.05 -1.51
CA SER A 208 -7.57 -8.23 -2.66
C SER A 208 -8.73 -8.87 -3.43
N ILE A 209 -9.80 -8.10 -3.66
CA ILE A 209 -10.94 -8.52 -4.49
C ILE A 209 -10.62 -8.47 -5.99
N GLN A 210 -9.58 -7.73 -6.36
CA GLN A 210 -9.15 -7.52 -7.73
C GLN A 210 -8.71 -8.83 -8.40
N GLN A 211 -8.90 -8.89 -9.72
CA GLN A 211 -8.46 -10.00 -10.56
C GLN A 211 -6.99 -9.85 -10.97
N GLY A 212 -6.47 -10.78 -11.77
CA GLY A 212 -5.08 -10.74 -12.28
C GLY A 212 -4.01 -11.19 -11.29
N LYS A 213 -4.39 -11.81 -10.15
CA LYS A 213 -3.43 -12.28 -9.12
C LYS A 213 -2.59 -13.49 -9.53
N LEU A 214 -3.02 -14.23 -10.55
CA LEU A 214 -2.43 -15.51 -10.94
C LEU A 214 -2.81 -15.81 -12.40
N VAL A 215 -2.02 -16.58 -13.14
CA VAL A 215 -2.41 -17.23 -14.42
C VAL A 215 -2.17 -18.74 -14.36
N GLN A 216 -2.68 -19.48 -15.35
CA GLN A 216 -2.46 -20.93 -15.46
C GLN A 216 -0.97 -21.27 -15.49
N ASN A 217 -0.56 -22.34 -14.82
CA ASN A 217 0.83 -22.82 -14.72
C ASN A 217 1.82 -21.90 -13.96
N GLU A 218 1.32 -20.86 -13.29
CA GLU A 218 2.13 -20.01 -12.41
C GLU A 218 2.33 -20.67 -11.02
N PRO A 219 3.52 -20.55 -10.39
CA PRO A 219 3.78 -21.08 -9.05
C PRO A 219 2.79 -20.60 -7.99
N VAL A 220 2.52 -21.46 -7.00
CA VAL A 220 1.70 -21.13 -5.84
C VAL A 220 2.32 -21.62 -4.55
N ASN A 221 2.51 -20.72 -3.59
CA ASN A 221 3.24 -20.99 -2.36
C ASN A 221 2.27 -21.22 -1.21
N VAL A 222 2.44 -22.29 -0.42
CA VAL A 222 1.57 -22.60 0.72
C VAL A 222 2.38 -22.53 2.00
N ILE A 223 1.85 -21.85 3.03
CA ILE A 223 2.44 -21.79 4.37
C ILE A 223 1.42 -22.36 5.36
N GLY A 224 1.82 -23.34 6.16
CA GLY A 224 0.90 -23.94 7.12
C GLY A 224 1.54 -24.89 8.12
N HIS A 225 0.67 -25.67 8.76
CA HIS A 225 1.04 -26.64 9.80
C HIS A 225 0.62 -28.06 9.39
N PRO A 226 1.32 -28.70 8.44
CA PRO A 226 1.02 -30.07 8.01
C PRO A 226 1.01 -31.02 9.21
N MET A 227 -0.06 -31.80 9.33
CA MET A 227 -0.35 -32.72 10.42
C MET A 227 -0.27 -32.09 11.82
N GLY A 228 -0.39 -30.75 11.91
CA GLY A 228 -0.21 -30.03 13.15
C GLY A 228 1.24 -29.85 13.60
N ARG A 229 2.21 -30.14 12.74
CA ARG A 229 3.64 -29.98 13.02
C ARG A 229 4.01 -28.49 13.10
N LEU A 230 5.29 -28.20 13.29
CA LEU A 230 5.80 -26.83 13.20
C LEU A 230 5.58 -26.29 11.78
N LYS A 231 5.59 -24.96 11.66
CA LYS A 231 5.28 -24.24 10.42
C LYS A 231 6.19 -24.68 9.29
N GLU A 232 5.60 -25.01 8.16
CA GLU A 232 6.28 -25.44 6.95
C GLU A 232 5.80 -24.66 5.74
N ILE A 233 6.63 -24.65 4.69
CA ILE A 233 6.42 -23.85 3.48
C ILE A 233 6.64 -24.74 2.26
N ALA A 234 5.66 -24.79 1.36
CA ALA A 234 5.75 -25.45 0.07
C ALA A 234 6.04 -24.42 -1.05
N LEU A 235 7.29 -24.37 -1.52
CA LEU A 235 7.77 -23.42 -2.55
C LEU A 235 8.19 -24.07 -3.87
N ARG A 236 8.23 -25.40 -3.92
CA ARG A 236 8.75 -26.16 -5.06
C ARG A 236 7.69 -27.10 -5.60
N ASP A 237 7.85 -27.46 -6.87
CA ASP A 237 6.98 -28.39 -7.61
C ASP A 237 5.48 -28.02 -7.54
N ASN A 238 5.22 -26.72 -7.43
CA ASN A 238 3.89 -26.15 -7.30
C ASN A 238 3.48 -25.35 -8.54
N ALA A 239 2.20 -25.35 -8.88
CA ALA A 239 1.65 -24.53 -9.96
C ALA A 239 0.12 -24.53 -9.95
N LEU A 240 -0.49 -23.44 -10.43
CA LEU A 240 -1.90 -23.43 -10.78
C LEU A 240 -2.17 -24.43 -11.91
N VAL A 241 -3.08 -25.37 -11.66
CA VAL A 241 -3.53 -26.37 -12.65
C VAL A 241 -4.76 -25.86 -13.37
N GLN A 242 -5.73 -25.33 -12.61
CA GLN A 242 -6.98 -24.87 -13.18
C GLN A 242 -7.66 -23.82 -12.31
N ARG A 243 -8.20 -22.78 -12.94
CA ARG A 243 -9.08 -21.81 -12.31
C ARG A 243 -10.54 -22.18 -12.53
N LEU A 244 -11.31 -22.25 -11.45
CA LEU A 244 -12.77 -22.35 -11.45
C LEU A 244 -13.39 -21.03 -10.97
N ASP A 245 -14.72 -20.96 -10.96
CA ASP A 245 -15.45 -19.77 -10.54
C ASP A 245 -15.12 -19.39 -9.10
N ASP A 246 -15.31 -20.33 -8.16
CA ASP A 246 -15.07 -20.13 -6.74
C ASP A 246 -13.77 -20.74 -6.21
N PHE A 247 -13.15 -21.64 -6.97
CA PHE A 247 -12.04 -22.47 -6.50
C PHE A 247 -10.84 -22.40 -7.44
N LEU A 248 -9.67 -22.73 -6.92
CA LEU A 248 -8.46 -22.99 -7.68
C LEU A 248 -8.05 -24.44 -7.47
N HIS A 249 -7.69 -25.13 -8.56
CA HIS A 249 -6.95 -26.39 -8.52
C HIS A 249 -5.48 -26.11 -8.77
N TYR A 250 -4.62 -26.68 -7.94
CA TYR A 250 -3.18 -26.47 -8.03
C TYR A 250 -2.41 -27.72 -7.58
N ARG A 251 -1.20 -27.87 -8.10
CA ARG A 251 -0.25 -28.87 -7.65
C ARG A 251 0.61 -28.27 -6.54
N THR A 252 0.81 -29.01 -5.47
CA THR A 252 1.75 -28.71 -4.39
C THR A 252 1.87 -29.93 -3.49
N ASP A 253 3.02 -30.09 -2.83
CA ASP A 253 3.24 -31.13 -1.83
C ASP A 253 2.60 -30.70 -0.51
N THR A 254 1.29 -30.90 -0.38
CA THR A 254 0.55 -30.65 0.86
C THR A 254 0.10 -31.95 1.50
N GLU A 255 0.48 -32.13 2.77
CA GLU A 255 -0.02 -33.20 3.64
C GLU A 255 -1.31 -32.76 4.36
N PRO A 256 -2.13 -33.72 4.85
CA PRO A 256 -3.25 -33.42 5.75
C PRO A 256 -2.83 -32.50 6.90
N GLY A 257 -3.67 -31.52 7.29
CA GLY A 257 -3.37 -30.53 8.34
C GLY A 257 -2.98 -29.14 7.82
N ASN A 258 -2.78 -28.98 6.51
CA ASN A 258 -2.69 -27.66 5.86
C ASN A 258 -4.06 -26.98 5.68
N SER A 259 -5.17 -27.59 6.10
CA SER A 259 -6.48 -26.98 6.01
C SER A 259 -6.49 -25.62 6.70
N GLY A 260 -6.83 -24.59 5.93
CA GLY A 260 -6.91 -23.20 6.35
C GLY A 260 -5.65 -22.40 6.05
N SER A 261 -4.64 -23.03 5.44
CA SER A 261 -3.43 -22.37 4.99
C SER A 261 -3.72 -21.36 3.87
N PRO A 262 -3.09 -20.17 3.91
CA PRO A 262 -3.09 -19.27 2.77
C PRO A 262 -2.29 -19.88 1.61
N VAL A 263 -2.85 -19.77 0.41
CA VAL A 263 -2.16 -20.04 -0.85
C VAL A 263 -1.77 -18.69 -1.45
N PHE A 264 -0.49 -18.50 -1.75
CA PHE A 264 0.10 -17.27 -2.24
C PHE A 264 0.56 -17.38 -3.70
N ASN A 265 0.61 -16.26 -4.41
CA ASN A 265 1.48 -16.13 -5.59
C ASN A 265 2.92 -15.75 -5.16
N ASP A 266 3.83 -15.56 -6.11
CA ASP A 266 5.23 -15.19 -5.82
C ASP A 266 5.41 -13.77 -5.23
N GLN A 267 4.40 -12.91 -5.33
CA GLN A 267 4.37 -11.60 -4.68
C GLN A 267 3.81 -11.66 -3.26
N TRP A 268 3.57 -12.87 -2.73
CA TRP A 268 2.99 -13.09 -1.42
C TRP A 268 1.57 -12.50 -1.26
N GLU A 269 0.81 -12.43 -2.35
CA GLU A 269 -0.61 -12.12 -2.33
C GLU A 269 -1.42 -13.40 -2.13
N VAL A 270 -2.40 -13.38 -1.21
CA VAL A 270 -3.25 -14.56 -0.97
C VAL A 270 -4.24 -14.74 -2.13
N VAL A 271 -4.06 -15.81 -2.89
CA VAL A 271 -4.90 -16.18 -4.05
C VAL A 271 -6.05 -17.11 -3.67
N ALA A 272 -5.84 -17.98 -2.68
CA ALA A 272 -6.85 -18.91 -2.19
C ALA A 272 -6.63 -19.29 -0.71
N LEU A 273 -7.67 -19.87 -0.11
CA LEU A 273 -7.66 -20.57 1.17
C LEU A 273 -7.63 -22.07 0.88
N HIS A 274 -6.54 -22.77 1.21
CA HIS A 274 -6.46 -24.21 1.00
C HIS A 274 -7.45 -24.94 1.91
N HIS A 275 -8.19 -25.91 1.38
CA HIS A 275 -9.11 -26.71 2.20
C HIS A 275 -8.84 -28.22 2.15
N MET A 276 -8.54 -28.81 0.99
CA MET A 276 -8.29 -30.25 0.85
C MET A 276 -7.55 -30.66 -0.44
N GLY A 277 -7.06 -31.90 -0.45
CA GLY A 277 -6.66 -32.61 -1.65
C GLY A 277 -7.88 -33.16 -2.42
N VAL A 278 -7.80 -33.14 -3.75
CA VAL A 278 -8.79 -33.71 -4.65
C VAL A 278 -8.44 -35.17 -4.92
N PRO A 279 -9.23 -36.15 -4.44
CA PRO A 279 -8.96 -37.55 -4.68
C PRO A 279 -9.27 -37.93 -6.14
N ASN A 280 -8.47 -38.84 -6.68
CA ASN A 280 -8.81 -39.54 -7.89
C ASN A 280 -10.01 -40.44 -7.65
N THR A 281 -10.89 -40.53 -8.63
CA THR A 281 -12.14 -41.29 -8.52
C THR A 281 -12.44 -42.05 -9.79
N ASP A 282 -13.11 -43.18 -9.66
CA ASP A 282 -13.64 -43.90 -10.81
C ASP A 282 -14.88 -43.21 -11.41
N ALA A 283 -15.43 -43.80 -12.48
CA ALA A 283 -16.63 -43.29 -13.16
C ALA A 283 -17.88 -43.24 -12.26
N GLN A 284 -17.88 -43.93 -11.11
CA GLN A 284 -18.95 -43.93 -10.12
C GLN A 284 -18.66 -42.98 -8.95
N GLY A 285 -17.55 -42.23 -8.99
CA GLY A 285 -17.16 -41.28 -7.95
C GLY A 285 -16.55 -41.91 -6.71
N ARG A 286 -16.13 -43.18 -6.78
CA ARG A 286 -15.47 -43.88 -5.66
C ARG A 286 -13.98 -43.59 -5.67
N VAL A 287 -13.42 -43.29 -4.50
CA VAL A 287 -12.01 -42.89 -4.31
C VAL A 287 -11.07 -44.04 -4.69
N LEU A 288 -9.98 -43.70 -5.35
CA LEU A 288 -8.93 -44.62 -5.77
C LEU A 288 -7.68 -44.49 -4.89
N ARG A 289 -6.98 -45.62 -4.75
CA ARG A 289 -5.64 -45.70 -4.17
C ARG A 289 -4.58 -45.44 -5.24
N LYS A 290 -3.36 -45.15 -4.79
CA LYS A 290 -2.17 -44.95 -5.66
C LYS A 290 -1.84 -46.16 -6.56
N ASP A 291 -2.31 -47.36 -6.22
CA ASP A 291 -2.17 -48.58 -7.03
C ASP A 291 -3.34 -48.81 -8.02
N GLY A 292 -4.27 -47.86 -8.13
CA GLY A 292 -5.45 -47.91 -8.99
C GLY A 292 -6.61 -48.74 -8.44
N GLN A 293 -6.49 -49.34 -7.25
CA GLN A 293 -7.59 -50.06 -6.61
C GLN A 293 -8.54 -49.10 -5.88
N LEU A 294 -9.74 -49.57 -5.54
CA LEU A 294 -10.69 -48.79 -4.75
C LEU A 294 -10.17 -48.60 -3.32
N TRP A 295 -10.20 -47.37 -2.83
CA TRP A 295 -9.94 -47.05 -1.43
C TRP A 295 -11.16 -47.43 -0.59
N ARG A 296 -10.94 -48.17 0.51
CA ARG A 296 -11.99 -48.64 1.41
C ARG A 296 -11.88 -47.91 2.75
N SER A 297 -12.87 -47.08 3.03
CA SER A 297 -13.01 -46.38 4.30
C SER A 297 -12.92 -47.33 5.49
N GLY A 298 -12.10 -46.96 6.48
CA GLY A 298 -11.88 -47.72 7.71
C GLY A 298 -10.97 -48.96 7.57
N ILE A 299 -10.48 -49.25 6.36
CA ILE A 299 -9.55 -50.36 6.08
C ILE A 299 -8.24 -49.82 5.54
N ASP A 300 -8.31 -49.07 4.45
CA ASP A 300 -7.14 -48.49 3.80
C ASP A 300 -6.78 -47.16 4.49
N SER A 301 -5.48 -46.86 4.59
CA SER A 301 -4.97 -45.64 5.23
C SER A 301 -5.07 -44.43 4.29
N ASP A 302 -5.25 -43.22 4.82
CA ASP A 302 -5.48 -42.01 4.03
C ASP A 302 -4.27 -41.65 3.14
N ASP A 303 -3.06 -42.01 3.56
CA ASP A 303 -1.81 -41.86 2.78
C ASP A 303 -1.76 -42.74 1.52
N THR A 304 -2.66 -43.72 1.40
CA THR A 304 -2.78 -44.59 0.22
C THR A 304 -3.70 -44.01 -0.85
N VAL A 305 -4.47 -42.96 -0.53
CA VAL A 305 -5.35 -42.27 -1.49
C VAL A 305 -4.50 -41.64 -2.60
N ASP A 306 -4.97 -41.79 -3.84
CA ASP A 306 -4.39 -41.11 -5.00
C ASP A 306 -4.97 -39.70 -5.09
N TYR A 307 -4.20 -38.68 -4.74
CA TYR A 307 -4.60 -37.28 -4.86
C TYR A 307 -4.08 -36.70 -6.17
N VAL A 308 -5.00 -36.20 -7.00
CA VAL A 308 -4.68 -35.69 -8.35
C VAL A 308 -4.45 -34.19 -8.39
N SER A 309 -4.92 -33.46 -7.38
CA SER A 309 -4.76 -32.01 -7.27
C SER A 309 -5.03 -31.56 -5.84
N ASN A 310 -4.76 -30.29 -5.53
CA ASN A 310 -5.26 -29.62 -4.34
C ASN A 310 -6.32 -28.59 -4.74
N GLU A 311 -7.27 -28.34 -3.86
CA GLU A 311 -8.29 -27.31 -4.05
C GLU A 311 -8.21 -26.25 -2.93
N GLY A 312 -8.47 -25.01 -3.32
CA GLY A 312 -8.64 -23.91 -2.38
C GLY A 312 -9.68 -22.90 -2.86
N ALA A 313 -10.44 -22.34 -1.92
CA ALA A 313 -11.44 -21.32 -2.21
C ALA A 313 -10.78 -19.98 -2.53
N ARG A 314 -11.19 -19.35 -3.63
CA ARG A 314 -10.62 -18.08 -4.08
C ARG A 314 -10.90 -16.98 -3.08
N THR A 315 -9.88 -16.23 -2.69
CA THR A 315 -10.05 -15.08 -1.79
C THR A 315 -10.98 -14.02 -2.37
N SER A 316 -11.04 -13.87 -3.70
CA SER A 316 -12.01 -12.99 -4.35
C SER A 316 -13.46 -13.42 -4.15
N SER A 317 -13.75 -14.73 -4.11
CA SER A 317 -15.10 -15.26 -3.86
C SER A 317 -15.50 -15.10 -2.40
N ILE A 318 -14.56 -15.36 -1.48
CA ILE A 318 -14.75 -15.11 -0.03
C ILE A 318 -15.07 -13.63 0.23
N LEU A 319 -14.31 -12.70 -0.35
CA LEU A 319 -14.55 -11.26 -0.18
C LEU A 319 -15.91 -10.82 -0.75
N LYS A 320 -16.30 -11.33 -1.92
CA LYS A 320 -17.63 -11.07 -2.50
C LYS A 320 -18.75 -11.58 -1.59
N HIS A 321 -18.58 -12.76 -1.02
CA HIS A 321 -19.54 -13.31 -0.06
C HIS A 321 -19.63 -12.45 1.22
N LEU A 322 -18.49 -12.07 1.80
CA LEU A 322 -18.43 -11.19 2.97
C LEU A 322 -19.09 -9.83 2.74
N ALA A 323 -18.91 -9.23 1.55
CA ALA A 323 -19.56 -7.97 1.18
C ALA A 323 -21.09 -8.10 1.15
N ALA A 324 -21.61 -9.25 0.72
CA ALA A 324 -23.04 -9.53 0.62
C ALA A 324 -23.71 -9.88 1.95
N LEU A 325 -22.95 -10.20 3.01
CA LEU A 325 -23.53 -10.57 4.29
C LEU A 325 -24.35 -9.43 4.93
N PRO A 326 -25.52 -9.73 5.53
CA PRO A 326 -26.28 -8.74 6.29
C PRO A 326 -25.65 -8.56 7.68
N LEU A 327 -24.76 -7.56 7.81
CA LEU A 327 -24.04 -7.24 9.05
C LEU A 327 -24.41 -5.83 9.55
N ASP A 328 -24.44 -5.66 10.87
CA ASP A 328 -24.56 -4.34 11.48
C ASP A 328 -23.30 -3.47 11.22
N SER A 329 -23.40 -2.17 11.51
CA SER A 329 -22.32 -1.21 11.25
C SER A 329 -21.04 -1.52 12.02
N GLY A 330 -21.14 -2.08 13.24
CA GLY A 330 -19.97 -2.44 14.05
C GLY A 330 -19.21 -3.62 13.42
N ARG A 331 -19.92 -4.67 13.04
CA ARG A 331 -19.34 -5.82 12.33
C ARG A 331 -18.80 -5.46 10.94
N ARG A 332 -19.47 -4.55 10.22
CA ARG A 332 -18.95 -3.99 8.96
C ARG A 332 -17.64 -3.21 9.15
N ALA A 333 -17.52 -2.45 10.23
CA ALA A 333 -16.29 -1.72 10.54
C ALA A 333 -15.10 -2.67 10.76
N LEU A 334 -15.32 -3.82 11.42
CA LEU A 334 -14.30 -4.86 11.59
C LEU A 334 -13.84 -5.45 10.25
N LEU A 335 -14.75 -5.66 9.30
CA LEU A 335 -14.38 -6.10 7.94
C LEU A 335 -13.58 -5.03 7.18
N ALA A 336 -13.89 -3.75 7.38
CA ALA A 336 -13.17 -2.65 6.75
C ALA A 336 -11.70 -2.52 7.21
N GLU A 337 -11.35 -3.07 8.38
CA GLU A 337 -9.96 -3.14 8.88
C GLU A 337 -9.06 -4.01 7.99
N MET A 338 -9.62 -4.88 7.13
CA MET A 338 -8.83 -5.66 6.16
C MET A 338 -8.12 -4.79 5.11
N GLY A 339 -8.51 -3.52 5.00
CA GLY A 339 -7.91 -2.55 4.09
C GLY A 339 -8.72 -2.33 2.80
N PRO A 340 -8.38 -1.29 2.02
CA PRO A 340 -9.19 -0.86 0.87
C PRO A 340 -9.25 -1.90 -0.26
N GLU A 341 -8.19 -2.69 -0.45
CA GLU A 341 -8.13 -3.71 -1.50
C GLU A 341 -9.14 -4.84 -1.33
N SER A 342 -9.64 -5.03 -0.10
CA SER A 342 -10.66 -6.03 0.21
C SER A 342 -12.01 -5.72 -0.46
N GLY A 343 -12.26 -4.46 -0.82
CA GLY A 343 -13.57 -4.00 -1.30
C GLY A 343 -14.65 -3.94 -0.20
N LEU A 344 -14.28 -4.02 1.09
CA LEU A 344 -15.22 -4.09 2.21
C LEU A 344 -15.44 -2.74 2.94
N ARG A 345 -14.84 -1.63 2.47
CA ARG A 345 -15.08 -0.28 3.01
C ARG A 345 -16.45 0.26 2.57
N GLN A 346 -17.19 0.87 3.51
CA GLN A 346 -18.58 1.31 3.31
C GLN A 346 -18.78 2.44 2.28
N ASP A 347 -17.71 3.11 1.84
CA ASP A 347 -17.81 4.17 0.81
C ASP A 347 -17.90 3.61 -0.63
N ALA A 348 -17.80 2.29 -0.81
CA ALA A 348 -17.88 1.63 -2.10
C ALA A 348 -19.13 0.73 -2.21
N VAL A 349 -20.32 1.34 -2.19
CA VAL A 349 -21.53 0.70 -2.72
C VAL A 349 -22.10 1.59 -3.82
N ALA A 350 -21.44 1.58 -4.97
CA ALA A 350 -22.09 1.77 -6.26
C ALA A 350 -22.01 0.42 -6.99
N GLY A 351 -23.17 -0.06 -7.46
CA GLY A 351 -23.42 -1.46 -7.83
C GLY A 351 -22.57 -2.02 -8.98
N PRO A 352 -22.80 -3.30 -9.35
CA PRO A 352 -22.05 -3.94 -10.42
C PRO A 352 -22.36 -3.25 -11.75
N VAL A 353 -21.39 -2.49 -12.28
CA VAL A 353 -21.43 -2.05 -13.67
C VAL A 353 -20.90 -3.21 -14.51
N GLU A 354 -21.81 -4.09 -14.92
CA GLU A 354 -21.64 -4.75 -16.20
C GLU A 354 -21.74 -3.67 -17.26
N THR A 355 -20.66 -3.40 -17.98
CA THR A 355 -20.67 -2.56 -19.19
C THR A 355 -20.96 -3.46 -20.38
N PRO A 356 -22.16 -3.40 -21.01
CA PRO A 356 -22.35 -3.97 -22.33
C PRO A 356 -21.73 -3.02 -23.34
N VAL A 357 -20.88 -3.54 -24.23
CA VAL A 357 -20.36 -2.81 -25.38
C VAL A 357 -21.53 -2.52 -26.32
N ALA A 358 -21.84 -1.24 -26.55
CA ALA A 358 -22.77 -0.81 -27.59
C ALA A 358 -22.06 0.11 -28.61
N PRO A 359 -22.37 0.01 -29.92
CA PRO A 359 -21.54 0.58 -30.98
C PRO A 359 -21.79 2.08 -31.20
N LEU A 360 -20.71 2.79 -31.54
CA LEU A 360 -20.67 4.22 -31.83
C LEU A 360 -21.56 4.61 -33.01
N THR A 361 -22.35 5.68 -32.84
CA THR A 361 -22.96 6.43 -33.96
C THR A 361 -22.66 7.93 -33.83
N PRO A 362 -22.39 8.67 -34.93
CA PRO A 362 -21.80 10.01 -34.86
C PRO A 362 -22.84 11.13 -34.66
N LEU A 363 -22.40 12.19 -33.98
CA LEU A 363 -23.14 13.41 -33.62
C LEU A 363 -23.51 14.29 -34.83
N ALA A 364 -24.61 15.02 -34.70
CA ALA A 364 -24.93 16.21 -35.50
C ALA A 364 -25.39 17.38 -34.59
N PRO A 365 -25.23 18.67 -35.01
CA PRO A 365 -24.91 19.75 -34.07
C PRO A 365 -25.90 20.95 -34.06
N VAL A 366 -25.81 21.76 -32.97
CA VAL A 366 -26.20 23.19 -32.75
C VAL A 366 -27.75 23.46 -32.71
N VAL A 367 -28.38 24.38 -31.95
CA VAL A 367 -28.16 25.81 -31.58
C VAL A 367 -29.12 26.21 -30.41
N PRO A 368 -28.88 27.30 -29.63
CA PRO A 368 -29.47 27.58 -28.32
C PRO A 368 -30.61 28.64 -28.33
N VAL A 369 -31.40 28.70 -27.25
CA VAL A 369 -32.28 29.86 -26.94
C VAL A 369 -32.34 30.14 -25.43
N THR A 370 -32.07 31.39 -25.06
CA THR A 370 -32.06 32.01 -23.71
C THR A 370 -33.45 32.47 -23.24
N PRO A 371 -33.62 32.84 -21.94
CA PRO A 371 -34.87 32.72 -21.19
C PRO A 371 -35.66 34.02 -21.02
N ALA A 372 -36.91 33.92 -20.53
CA ALA A 372 -37.71 35.05 -20.05
C ALA A 372 -38.18 34.83 -18.59
N VAL A 373 -38.02 35.87 -17.78
CA VAL A 373 -38.33 35.99 -16.34
C VAL A 373 -39.51 36.92 -16.13
N ALA A 374 -40.42 36.62 -15.19
CA ALA A 374 -41.22 37.59 -14.38
C ALA A 374 -41.90 36.86 -13.16
N PRO A 375 -42.46 37.53 -12.12
CA PRO A 375 -41.78 37.73 -10.82
C PRO A 375 -42.60 37.43 -9.51
N ALA A 376 -41.89 37.54 -8.36
CA ALA A 376 -42.29 37.88 -6.96
C ALA A 376 -43.13 36.88 -6.10
N ARG A 377 -42.56 36.20 -5.07
CA ARG A 377 -42.32 36.57 -3.62
C ARG A 377 -43.61 36.52 -2.74
N THR A 378 -43.76 35.89 -1.56
CA THR A 378 -42.93 35.30 -0.44
C THR A 378 -43.94 34.70 0.63
N PRO A 379 -43.61 34.14 1.83
CA PRO A 379 -42.44 33.39 2.37
C PRO A 379 -42.74 32.17 3.33
N GLY A 380 -41.72 31.31 3.54
CA GLY A 380 -41.34 30.60 4.80
C GLY A 380 -41.81 29.14 5.03
N PRO A 381 -41.08 28.24 5.77
CA PRO A 381 -39.76 28.34 6.44
C PRO A 381 -38.69 27.27 6.03
N THR A 382 -37.42 27.67 6.17
CA THR A 382 -36.16 26.91 6.41
C THR A 382 -35.92 25.52 5.78
N PRO A 383 -34.99 25.40 4.80
CA PRO A 383 -34.43 24.12 4.38
C PRO A 383 -32.98 23.90 4.87
N ARG A 384 -32.78 22.73 5.48
CA ARG A 384 -31.76 21.71 5.17
C ARG A 384 -30.65 22.17 4.21
N GLU A 385 -29.41 22.25 4.73
CA GLU A 385 -28.19 22.47 3.95
C GLU A 385 -28.11 21.48 2.79
N ALA A 386 -28.24 22.02 1.58
CA ALA A 386 -28.03 21.31 0.33
C ALA A 386 -26.59 21.53 -0.12
N ALA A 387 -26.03 20.45 -0.68
CA ALA A 387 -24.75 20.41 -1.36
C ALA A 387 -24.52 21.64 -2.25
N THR A 388 -23.50 22.40 -1.91
CA THR A 388 -22.94 23.47 -2.73
C THR A 388 -22.26 22.85 -3.95
N THR A 389 -22.79 23.16 -5.13
CA THR A 389 -22.11 22.96 -6.41
C THR A 389 -20.83 23.81 -6.41
N PRO A 390 -19.69 23.36 -6.98
CA PRO A 390 -18.48 24.15 -6.98
C PRO A 390 -18.69 25.43 -7.79
N ALA A 391 -18.35 26.56 -7.18
CA ALA A 391 -18.13 27.80 -7.90
C ALA A 391 -17.00 27.60 -8.93
N PRO A 392 -16.98 28.37 -10.04
CA PRO A 392 -15.84 28.37 -10.95
C PRO A 392 -14.56 28.69 -10.17
N ALA A 393 -13.46 28.00 -10.50
CA ALA A 393 -12.17 28.08 -9.82
C ALA A 393 -11.63 29.52 -9.83
N GLY A 394 -11.90 30.27 -8.77
CA GLY A 394 -11.06 31.39 -8.37
C GLY A 394 -9.79 30.84 -7.73
N THR A 395 -8.64 31.44 -8.04
CA THR A 395 -7.36 31.09 -7.43
C THR A 395 -7.49 31.15 -5.91
N ARG A 396 -7.28 30.03 -5.21
CA ARG A 396 -7.32 30.02 -3.75
C ARG A 396 -6.17 30.86 -3.20
N VAL A 397 -6.44 31.60 -2.12
CA VAL A 397 -5.46 32.51 -1.49
C VAL A 397 -5.08 32.03 -0.09
N GLY A 398 -3.87 32.39 0.32
CA GLY A 398 -3.37 32.12 1.65
C GLY A 398 -4.12 32.88 2.73
N LEU A 399 -4.02 32.36 3.95
CA LEU A 399 -4.74 32.85 5.11
C LEU A 399 -3.83 33.69 5.98
N ARG A 400 -4.31 34.88 6.33
CA ARG A 400 -3.61 35.80 7.22
C ARG A 400 -4.07 35.59 8.66
N ALA A 401 -3.14 35.76 9.61
CA ALA A 401 -3.49 35.81 11.02
C ALA A 401 -3.64 37.26 11.52
N PRO A 402 -4.37 37.50 12.62
CA PRO A 402 -4.41 38.80 13.27
C PRO A 402 -3.00 39.27 13.67
N MET A 403 -2.68 40.53 13.39
CA MET A 403 -1.36 41.09 13.72
C MET A 403 -1.08 41.11 15.23
N ASN A 404 -2.11 41.11 16.08
CA ASN A 404 -1.99 41.08 17.53
C ASN A 404 -1.80 39.66 18.11
N ALA A 405 -1.80 38.61 17.28
CA ALA A 405 -1.47 37.26 17.71
C ALA A 405 -0.06 37.22 18.33
N PHE A 406 0.14 36.33 19.31
CA PHE A 406 1.43 36.12 19.99
C PHE A 406 2.13 37.41 20.49
N GLY A 407 1.35 38.40 20.91
CA GLY A 407 1.86 39.64 21.49
C GLY A 407 2.21 40.73 20.47
N GLY A 408 1.81 40.60 19.20
CA GLY A 408 1.88 41.69 18.22
C GLY A 408 3.17 41.75 17.40
N ALA A 409 4.25 41.16 17.91
CA ALA A 409 5.56 41.19 17.29
C ALA A 409 5.98 39.84 16.69
N ARG A 410 5.18 38.78 16.87
CA ARG A 410 5.52 37.41 16.47
C ARG A 410 4.47 36.79 15.59
N HIS A 411 4.93 36.01 14.63
CA HIS A 411 4.07 35.36 13.67
C HIS A 411 4.47 33.90 13.49
N LEU A 412 3.51 32.99 13.71
CA LEU A 412 3.63 31.59 13.33
C LEU A 412 3.15 31.45 11.88
N VAL A 413 4.02 30.97 11.00
CA VAL A 413 3.71 30.70 9.59
C VAL A 413 3.89 29.21 9.31
N PHE A 414 2.87 28.61 8.70
CA PHE A 414 2.91 27.26 8.16
C PHE A 414 3.08 27.30 6.65
N LEU A 415 4.22 26.81 6.17
CA LEU A 415 4.53 26.73 4.75
C LEU A 415 4.42 25.28 4.28
N HIS A 416 3.33 25.02 3.56
CA HIS A 416 2.99 23.69 3.09
C HIS A 416 3.91 23.20 1.97
N GLY A 417 3.92 21.89 1.73
CA GLY A 417 4.63 21.28 0.61
C GLY A 417 3.74 21.02 -0.61
N ARG A 418 4.13 20.06 -1.46
CA ARG A 418 3.34 19.65 -2.63
C ARG A 418 2.00 19.00 -2.28
N SER A 419 1.21 18.66 -3.31
CA SER A 419 -0.06 17.90 -3.21
C SER A 419 -1.17 18.59 -2.40
N GLN A 420 -1.14 19.93 -2.33
CA GLN A 420 -2.17 20.73 -1.67
C GLN A 420 -3.11 21.45 -2.65
N GLN A 421 -2.80 21.41 -3.96
CA GLN A 421 -3.66 21.96 -5.00
C GLN A 421 -5.09 21.43 -4.89
N GLY A 422 -6.08 22.27 -5.16
CA GLY A 422 -7.48 21.90 -5.07
C GLY A 422 -8.04 21.84 -3.64
N LYS A 423 -7.20 21.85 -2.60
CA LYS A 423 -7.66 21.76 -1.21
C LYS A 423 -7.95 23.13 -0.63
N ASP A 424 -8.81 23.17 0.38
CA ASP A 424 -9.15 24.39 1.11
C ASP A 424 -8.02 24.77 2.10
N PRO A 425 -7.37 25.95 1.95
CA PRO A 425 -6.33 26.42 2.86
C PRO A 425 -6.78 26.46 4.32
N GLU A 426 -8.07 26.70 4.59
CA GLU A 426 -8.59 26.75 5.98
C GLU A 426 -8.60 25.36 6.61
N VAL A 427 -8.97 24.33 5.83
CA VAL A 427 -8.92 22.94 6.27
C VAL A 427 -7.48 22.51 6.54
N LEU A 428 -6.54 22.90 5.68
CA LEU A 428 -5.12 22.59 5.86
C LEU A 428 -4.52 23.28 7.09
N ARG A 429 -4.78 24.57 7.26
CA ARG A 429 -4.34 25.35 8.43
C ARG A 429 -4.84 24.73 9.73
N ARG A 430 -6.12 24.34 9.77
CA ARG A 430 -6.70 23.64 10.93
C ARG A 430 -6.10 22.27 11.16
N GLY A 431 -5.84 21.50 10.11
CA GLY A 431 -5.19 20.18 10.21
C GLY A 431 -3.81 20.26 10.84
N TRP A 432 -2.95 21.15 10.32
CA TRP A 432 -1.60 21.39 10.85
C TRP A 432 -1.64 21.89 12.29
N THR A 433 -2.55 22.82 12.58
CA THR A 433 -2.73 23.35 13.94
C THR A 433 -3.24 22.25 14.88
N GLY A 434 -4.07 21.32 14.39
CA GLY A 434 -4.51 20.14 15.12
C GLY A 434 -3.35 19.21 15.48
N GLY A 435 -2.45 18.95 14.54
CA GLY A 435 -1.21 18.20 14.79
C GLY A 435 -0.33 18.89 15.84
N LEU A 436 -0.07 20.19 15.68
CA LEU A 436 0.68 20.97 16.68
C LEU A 436 0.01 20.94 18.05
N ASN A 437 -1.31 21.14 18.11
CA ASN A 437 -2.07 21.11 19.35
C ASN A 437 -2.05 19.72 20.02
N HIS A 438 -1.99 18.65 19.24
CA HIS A 438 -1.78 17.31 19.77
C HIS A 438 -0.44 17.23 20.50
N GLY A 439 0.65 17.67 19.85
CA GLY A 439 1.99 17.71 20.46
C GLY A 439 2.06 18.62 21.69
N LEU A 440 1.50 19.83 21.61
CA LEU A 440 1.43 20.79 22.73
C LEU A 440 0.67 20.20 23.91
N THR A 441 -0.48 19.55 23.66
CA THR A 441 -1.28 18.91 24.70
C THR A 441 -0.49 17.78 25.37
N ARG A 442 0.20 16.95 24.59
CA ARG A 442 1.07 15.88 25.13
C ARG A 442 2.24 16.42 25.95
N ALA A 443 2.74 17.61 25.62
CA ALA A 443 3.77 18.33 26.37
C ALA A 443 3.24 19.09 27.60
N GLY A 444 1.92 19.13 27.82
CA GLY A 444 1.29 19.89 28.90
C GLY A 444 1.28 21.41 28.67
N LEU A 445 1.41 21.84 27.42
CA LEU A 445 1.46 23.24 27.00
C LEU A 445 0.10 23.72 26.46
N ARG A 446 -0.06 25.05 26.31
CA ARG A 446 -1.31 25.63 25.82
C ARG A 446 -1.43 25.46 24.32
N THR A 447 -2.61 25.10 23.84
CA THR A 447 -2.92 24.98 22.42
C THR A 447 -2.95 26.35 21.73
N VAL A 448 -2.66 26.35 20.43
CA VAL A 448 -2.73 27.49 19.51
C VAL A 448 -4.06 27.49 18.78
N ASP A 449 -4.65 28.68 18.62
CA ASP A 449 -5.83 28.88 17.76
C ASP A 449 -5.40 28.89 16.28
N PRO A 450 -6.01 28.09 15.38
CA PRO A 450 -5.69 28.12 13.96
C PRO A 450 -5.82 29.51 13.34
N GLU A 451 -6.71 30.37 13.84
CA GLU A 451 -6.84 31.75 13.35
C GLU A 451 -5.60 32.61 13.61
N HIS A 452 -4.79 32.27 14.63
CA HIS A 452 -3.53 32.93 14.93
C HIS A 452 -2.36 32.48 14.05
N VAL A 453 -2.59 31.53 13.13
CA VAL A 453 -1.55 30.98 12.25
C VAL A 453 -1.69 31.52 10.83
N TRP A 454 -0.59 32.04 10.29
CA TRP A 454 -0.49 32.42 8.89
C TRP A 454 -0.27 31.18 8.03
N PHE A 455 -0.95 31.10 6.89
CA PHE A 455 -0.89 29.96 5.98
C PHE A 455 -0.81 30.45 4.53
N PRO A 456 0.37 30.87 4.05
CA PRO A 456 0.58 31.15 2.63
C PRO A 456 0.24 29.91 1.80
N TYR A 457 -0.46 30.10 0.69
CA TYR A 457 -0.96 29.02 -0.16
C TYR A 457 -0.51 29.20 -1.61
N TYR A 458 0.44 28.34 -2.00
CA TYR A 458 0.98 28.30 -3.36
C TYR A 458 0.59 27.02 -4.12
N GLY A 459 -0.23 26.14 -3.53
CA GLY A 459 -0.54 24.81 -4.07
C GLY A 459 -1.15 24.83 -5.49
N ASP A 460 -2.11 25.74 -5.74
CA ASP A 460 -2.68 25.89 -7.08
C ASP A 460 -1.66 26.57 -8.03
N ARG A 461 -0.89 27.52 -7.52
CA ARG A 461 0.06 28.33 -8.30
C ARG A 461 1.22 27.51 -8.88
N ILE A 462 1.77 26.57 -8.12
CA ILE A 462 2.86 25.70 -8.60
C ILE A 462 2.37 24.78 -9.73
N VAL A 463 1.15 24.24 -9.64
CA VAL A 463 0.58 23.40 -10.71
C VAL A 463 0.26 24.23 -11.95
N GLU A 464 -0.28 25.44 -11.79
CA GLU A 464 -0.50 26.37 -12.90
C GLU A 464 0.81 26.76 -13.58
N ALA A 465 1.86 27.09 -12.81
CA ALA A 465 3.16 27.47 -13.36
C ALA A 465 3.82 26.31 -14.12
N ILE A 466 3.80 25.10 -13.55
CA ILE A 466 4.28 23.88 -14.22
C ILE A 466 3.47 23.64 -15.50
N GLY A 467 2.13 23.71 -15.45
CA GLY A 467 1.28 23.49 -16.63
C GLY A 467 1.40 24.55 -17.74
N GLN A 468 1.80 25.77 -17.40
CA GLN A 468 2.07 26.85 -18.37
C GLN A 468 3.41 26.67 -19.09
N HIS A 469 4.40 26.07 -18.41
CA HIS A 469 5.73 25.79 -18.93
C HIS A 469 5.82 24.40 -19.61
N GLU A 470 4.93 23.48 -19.24
CA GLU A 470 4.84 22.12 -19.76
C GLU A 470 3.40 21.76 -20.15
N ALA A 471 2.91 22.28 -21.28
CA ALA A 471 1.62 21.86 -21.82
C ALA A 471 1.67 20.38 -22.26
N LEU A 472 1.45 19.46 -21.33
CA LEU A 472 1.11 18.07 -21.57
C LEU A 472 -0.36 17.99 -22.07
N PRO A 473 -0.65 17.17 -23.09
CA PRO A 473 -2.03 16.78 -23.37
C PRO A 473 -2.65 16.14 -22.13
N ALA A 474 -3.93 16.41 -21.88
CA ALA A 474 -4.72 15.88 -20.76
C ALA A 474 -4.85 14.32 -20.73
N SER A 475 -4.06 13.58 -21.50
CA SER A 475 -4.08 12.12 -21.64
C SER A 475 -3.08 11.37 -20.74
N TYR A 476 -2.35 12.05 -19.85
CA TYR A 476 -1.35 11.42 -18.98
C TYR A 476 -1.82 11.16 -17.54
N ALA A 477 -3.07 11.49 -17.20
CA ALA A 477 -3.66 11.09 -15.92
C ALA A 477 -3.84 9.56 -15.81
N ASP A 478 -3.87 8.86 -16.96
CA ASP A 478 -4.05 7.41 -17.09
C ASP A 478 -2.80 6.67 -17.62
N ALA A 479 -1.64 7.35 -17.67
CA ALA A 479 -0.41 6.75 -18.19
C ALA A 479 0.23 5.79 -17.17
N PRO A 480 0.78 4.63 -17.59
CA PRO A 480 1.52 3.75 -16.71
C PRO A 480 2.72 4.49 -16.11
N ALA A 481 3.10 4.17 -14.86
CA ALA A 481 4.14 4.87 -14.10
C ALA A 481 5.47 5.02 -14.86
N MET A 482 5.80 4.07 -15.74
CA MET A 482 6.98 4.12 -16.62
C MET A 482 6.91 5.24 -17.66
N ALA A 483 5.76 5.46 -18.29
CA ALA A 483 5.60 6.54 -19.26
C ALA A 483 5.60 7.92 -18.58
N ALA A 484 5.09 8.00 -17.35
CA ALA A 484 5.21 9.21 -16.52
C ALA A 484 6.68 9.45 -16.13
N LEU A 485 7.41 8.41 -15.73
CA LEU A 485 8.80 8.49 -15.34
C LEU A 485 9.73 8.90 -16.49
N GLU A 486 9.58 8.27 -17.66
CA GLU A 486 10.31 8.65 -18.87
C GLU A 486 9.99 10.08 -19.28
N ALA A 487 8.73 10.51 -19.15
CA ALA A 487 8.35 11.89 -19.43
C ALA A 487 8.96 12.89 -18.42
N PHE A 488 9.08 12.53 -17.14
CA PHE A 488 9.71 13.40 -16.13
C PHE A 488 11.23 13.51 -16.36
N ALA A 489 11.90 12.37 -16.55
CA ALA A 489 13.33 12.31 -16.86
C ALA A 489 13.68 13.08 -18.14
N ALA A 490 12.92 12.85 -19.22
CA ALA A 490 13.16 13.52 -20.51
C ALA A 490 12.95 15.05 -20.49
N ARG A 491 12.22 15.56 -19.50
CA ARG A 491 11.93 16.99 -19.36
C ARG A 491 12.77 17.69 -18.31
N SER A 492 13.45 16.93 -17.46
CA SER A 492 14.34 17.49 -16.46
C SER A 492 15.46 18.27 -17.13
N GLU A 493 15.50 19.58 -16.94
CA GLU A 493 16.56 20.42 -17.47
C GLU A 493 17.89 20.04 -16.82
N HIS A 494 18.85 19.53 -17.61
CA HIS A 494 20.18 19.10 -17.16
C HIS A 494 20.22 17.79 -16.33
N GLY A 495 19.16 16.96 -16.40
CA GLY A 495 19.14 15.63 -15.78
C GLY A 495 19.12 15.69 -14.24
N THR A 496 18.42 16.67 -13.69
CA THR A 496 18.43 17.01 -12.27
C THR A 496 17.49 16.12 -11.46
N TYR A 497 16.40 15.69 -12.08
CA TYR A 497 15.48 14.69 -11.58
C TYR A 497 16.19 13.35 -11.36
N GLU A 498 17.00 12.92 -12.32
CA GLU A 498 17.87 11.73 -12.24
C GLU A 498 18.77 11.77 -11.02
N GLN A 499 19.45 12.90 -10.84
CA GLN A 499 20.37 13.09 -9.73
C GLN A 499 19.66 13.04 -8.39
N LEU A 500 18.50 13.69 -8.26
CA LEU A 500 17.68 13.65 -7.05
C LEU A 500 17.32 12.20 -6.70
N VAL A 501 16.77 11.46 -7.65
CA VAL A 501 16.31 10.09 -7.44
C VAL A 501 17.48 9.14 -7.11
N ILE A 502 18.57 9.21 -7.87
CA ILE A 502 19.75 8.35 -7.68
C ILE A 502 20.41 8.66 -6.34
N GLU A 503 20.59 9.93 -6.01
CA GLU A 503 21.20 10.34 -4.75
C GLU A 503 20.35 9.89 -3.56
N ALA A 504 19.03 10.08 -3.60
CA ALA A 504 18.14 9.59 -2.57
C ALA A 504 18.30 8.07 -2.38
N ALA A 505 18.35 7.29 -3.46
CA ALA A 505 18.55 5.85 -3.36
C ALA A 505 19.91 5.48 -2.73
N VAL A 506 20.98 6.17 -3.10
CA VAL A 506 22.32 5.98 -2.51
C VAL A 506 22.33 6.31 -1.01
N LEU A 507 21.74 7.44 -0.62
CA LEU A 507 21.60 7.83 0.79
C LEU A 507 20.73 6.85 1.59
N ALA A 508 19.76 6.21 0.93
CA ALA A 508 18.96 5.11 1.49
C ALA A 508 19.70 3.75 1.51
N GLY A 509 20.99 3.72 1.19
CA GLY A 509 21.86 2.54 1.26
C GLY A 509 21.87 1.66 0.02
N MET A 510 21.51 2.17 -1.15
CA MET A 510 21.60 1.42 -2.41
C MET A 510 23.07 1.07 -2.74
N PRO A 511 23.42 -0.20 -2.97
CA PRO A 511 24.81 -0.62 -3.22
C PRO A 511 25.34 -0.11 -4.57
N PRO A 512 26.63 0.23 -4.67
CA PRO A 512 27.21 0.87 -5.86
C PRO A 512 27.39 -0.04 -7.11
N ASN A 513 27.26 -1.37 -6.99
CA ASN A 513 27.59 -2.33 -8.06
C ASN A 513 26.49 -2.53 -9.12
N GLY A 514 25.78 -1.48 -9.52
CA GLY A 514 24.87 -1.49 -10.68
C GLY A 514 25.49 -0.94 -11.97
N GLN A 515 26.73 -0.44 -11.93
CA GLN A 515 27.31 0.38 -13.01
C GLN A 515 28.34 -0.34 -13.92
N GLU A 516 28.78 -1.56 -13.64
CA GLU A 516 29.82 -2.25 -14.45
C GLU A 516 29.30 -3.21 -15.55
N ALA A 517 27.98 -3.33 -15.75
CA ALA A 517 27.42 -4.22 -16.76
C ALA A 517 26.52 -3.50 -17.78
N ALA A 518 26.99 -2.42 -18.40
CA ALA A 518 26.31 -1.83 -19.55
C ALA A 518 27.20 -0.84 -20.34
N GLU A 519 28.20 -1.34 -21.07
CA GLU A 519 28.71 -0.63 -22.24
C GLU A 519 27.76 -0.90 -23.42
N ASN A 520 26.77 -0.02 -23.63
CA ASN A 520 26.40 0.55 -24.94
C ASN A 520 25.10 1.40 -24.90
N ILE A 521 25.32 2.71 -25.05
CA ILE A 521 24.57 3.72 -25.84
C ILE A 521 23.04 3.80 -25.65
N GLY A 522 22.60 4.74 -24.80
CA GLY A 522 21.31 5.44 -24.89
C GLY A 522 20.28 5.14 -23.79
N SER A 523 20.25 3.91 -23.25
CA SER A 523 19.20 3.41 -22.33
C SER A 523 19.62 3.31 -20.84
N THR A 524 20.82 3.78 -20.49
CA THR A 524 21.46 3.60 -19.16
C THR A 524 20.85 4.46 -18.04
N ILE A 525 20.22 5.58 -18.38
CA ILE A 525 19.71 6.57 -17.42
C ILE A 525 18.32 6.17 -16.88
N VAL A 526 17.42 5.73 -17.75
CA VAL A 526 16.06 5.29 -17.33
C VAL A 526 16.13 4.02 -16.47
N GLY A 527 17.03 3.09 -16.80
CA GLY A 527 17.25 1.88 -15.99
C GLY A 527 17.83 2.16 -14.59
N SER A 528 18.76 3.11 -14.46
CA SER A 528 19.31 3.50 -13.16
C SER A 528 18.30 4.26 -12.30
N LEU A 529 17.51 5.14 -12.92
CA LEU A 529 16.35 5.80 -12.31
C LEU A 529 15.31 4.79 -11.77
N GLN A 530 14.97 3.78 -12.57
CA GLN A 530 14.01 2.75 -12.17
C GLN A 530 14.54 1.91 -10.99
N GLY A 531 15.82 1.53 -11.03
CA GLY A 531 16.47 0.82 -9.93
C GLY A 531 16.47 1.65 -8.64
N ALA A 532 16.77 2.94 -8.74
CA ALA A 532 16.77 3.87 -7.62
C ALA A 532 15.37 4.07 -7.02
N LEU A 533 14.33 4.29 -7.84
CA LEU A 533 12.95 4.40 -7.35
C LEU A 533 12.44 3.10 -6.74
N GLY A 534 12.77 1.95 -7.34
CA GLY A 534 12.41 0.64 -6.78
C GLY A 534 13.05 0.40 -5.41
N TRP A 535 14.31 0.82 -5.24
CA TRP A 535 15.01 0.79 -3.94
C TRP A 535 14.31 1.66 -2.90
N LEU A 536 13.99 2.91 -3.29
CA LEU A 536 13.33 3.87 -2.43
C LEU A 536 11.94 3.41 -2.00
N ALA A 537 11.13 2.90 -2.93
CA ALA A 537 9.81 2.36 -2.65
C ALA A 537 9.88 1.16 -1.68
N ALA A 538 10.85 0.26 -1.88
CA ALA A 538 11.04 -0.89 -0.99
C ALA A 538 11.51 -0.50 0.41
N LYS A 539 12.30 0.57 0.55
CA LYS A 539 12.80 1.06 1.84
C LYS A 539 11.76 1.83 2.66
N THR A 540 10.83 2.49 1.98
CA THR A 540 9.92 3.48 2.59
C THR A 540 8.47 3.01 2.64
N ASP A 541 8.14 1.88 2.00
CA ASP A 541 6.77 1.35 1.87
C ASP A 541 5.81 2.34 1.15
N VAL A 542 6.38 3.28 0.38
CA VAL A 542 5.67 4.26 -0.46
C VAL A 542 5.76 3.86 -1.93
N ASP A 543 4.69 4.08 -2.69
CA ASP A 543 4.63 3.76 -4.11
C ASP A 543 5.66 4.55 -4.96
N ALA A 544 6.25 3.89 -5.97
CA ALA A 544 7.29 4.47 -6.80
C ALA A 544 6.80 5.69 -7.61
N LEU A 545 5.54 5.70 -8.07
CA LEU A 545 4.95 6.85 -8.75
C LEU A 545 4.72 8.01 -7.78
N ALA A 546 4.33 7.73 -6.53
CA ALA A 546 4.22 8.76 -5.51
C ALA A 546 5.57 9.42 -5.22
N ILE A 547 6.64 8.64 -5.06
CA ILE A 547 8.02 9.13 -4.88
C ILE A 547 8.49 9.89 -6.13
N ALA A 548 8.27 9.33 -7.32
CA ALA A 548 8.63 9.94 -8.59
C ALA A 548 7.96 11.31 -8.78
N THR A 549 6.69 11.42 -8.43
CA THR A 549 5.94 12.68 -8.54
C THR A 549 6.43 13.71 -7.51
N VAL A 550 6.84 13.27 -6.31
CA VAL A 550 7.46 14.17 -5.31
C VAL A 550 8.75 14.78 -5.86
N PHE A 551 9.67 13.94 -6.35
CA PHE A 551 10.94 14.43 -6.89
C PHE A 551 10.75 15.27 -8.14
N ARG A 552 9.70 15.02 -8.94
CA ARG A 552 9.37 15.86 -10.10
C ARG A 552 8.97 17.27 -9.68
N ASP A 553 8.17 17.42 -8.61
CA ASP A 553 7.81 18.76 -8.11
C ASP A 553 9.00 19.53 -7.55
N VAL A 554 9.89 18.81 -6.85
CA VAL A 554 11.16 19.37 -6.36
C VAL A 554 12.03 19.78 -7.55
N ASP A 555 12.13 18.93 -8.56
CA ASP A 555 12.88 19.19 -9.77
C ASP A 555 12.32 20.39 -10.55
N ALA A 556 11.02 20.47 -10.76
CA ALA A 556 10.38 21.57 -11.47
C ALA A 556 10.61 22.92 -10.76
N TYR A 557 10.49 22.96 -9.42
CA TYR A 557 10.79 24.17 -8.65
C TYR A 557 12.29 24.54 -8.69
N LEU A 558 13.18 23.54 -8.65
CA LEU A 558 14.63 23.76 -8.68
C LEU A 558 15.20 24.00 -10.08
N GLY A 559 14.53 23.51 -11.13
CA GLY A 559 14.98 23.57 -12.52
C GLY A 559 14.44 24.78 -13.25
N ASP A 560 13.17 25.15 -13.02
CA ASP A 560 12.52 26.24 -13.74
C ASP A 560 12.44 27.52 -12.89
N GLN A 561 13.20 28.54 -13.30
CA GLN A 561 13.25 29.84 -12.64
C GLN A 561 11.87 30.54 -12.58
N ALA A 562 11.02 30.39 -13.60
CA ALA A 562 9.70 31.01 -13.62
C ALA A 562 8.73 30.31 -12.68
N VAL A 563 8.78 28.97 -12.59
CA VAL A 563 8.04 28.21 -11.56
C VAL A 563 8.49 28.63 -10.17
N ARG A 564 9.81 28.75 -9.98
CA ARG A 564 10.40 29.18 -8.72
C ARG A 564 9.96 30.57 -8.29
N ASP A 565 10.10 31.56 -9.17
CA ASP A 565 9.69 32.95 -8.90
C ASP A 565 8.18 33.04 -8.66
N ALA A 566 7.35 32.32 -9.44
CA ALA A 566 5.90 32.30 -9.24
C ALA A 566 5.48 31.78 -7.86
N VAL A 567 6.20 30.79 -7.32
CA VAL A 567 5.95 30.26 -5.97
C VAL A 567 6.48 31.22 -4.90
N LEU A 568 7.71 31.72 -5.05
CA LEU A 568 8.32 32.62 -4.07
C LEU A 568 7.58 33.95 -3.96
N ASP A 569 7.18 34.55 -5.08
CA ASP A 569 6.41 35.79 -5.09
C ASP A 569 5.06 35.58 -4.38
N ARG A 570 4.40 34.45 -4.66
CA ARG A 570 3.13 34.10 -4.01
C ARG A 570 3.27 33.97 -2.49
N VAL A 571 4.31 33.28 -2.03
CA VAL A 571 4.57 33.13 -0.60
C VAL A 571 4.93 34.47 0.04
N ALA A 572 5.79 35.28 -0.60
CA ALA A 572 6.23 36.58 -0.11
C ALA A 572 5.07 37.60 0.05
N GLU A 573 4.05 37.53 -0.81
CA GLU A 573 2.83 38.36 -0.74
C GLU A 573 1.91 38.00 0.44
N GLU A 574 2.01 36.77 0.94
CA GLU A 574 1.06 36.19 1.89
C GLU A 574 1.61 36.02 3.31
N ILE A 575 2.92 36.23 3.50
CA ILE A 575 3.56 36.27 4.82
C ILE A 575 3.51 37.68 5.43
N PRO A 576 3.66 37.81 6.77
CA PRO A 576 3.83 39.11 7.41
C PRO A 576 5.09 39.84 6.90
N HIS A 577 5.06 41.17 6.92
CA HIS A 577 6.16 42.02 6.41
C HIS A 577 7.09 42.61 7.48
N GLU A 578 6.69 42.52 8.75
CA GLU A 578 7.46 43.02 9.89
C GLU A 578 7.30 42.10 11.11
N GLY A 579 8.34 42.00 11.94
CA GLY A 579 8.32 41.23 13.19
C GLY A 579 9.22 39.99 13.20
N GLU A 580 8.98 39.13 14.19
CA GLU A 580 9.69 37.87 14.42
C GLU A 580 8.91 36.68 13.83
N LEU A 581 9.57 35.89 12.99
CA LEU A 581 8.99 34.73 12.33
C LEU A 581 9.33 33.43 13.06
N VAL A 582 8.31 32.62 13.31
CA VAL A 582 8.43 31.17 13.54
C VAL A 582 7.90 30.49 12.27
N LEU A 583 8.82 29.98 11.44
CA LEU A 583 8.49 29.39 10.14
C LEU A 583 8.52 27.87 10.26
N VAL A 584 7.37 27.22 10.12
CA VAL A 584 7.26 25.76 10.08
C VAL A 584 7.04 25.32 8.64
N THR A 585 7.92 24.47 8.14
CA THR A 585 8.00 24.06 6.74
C THR A 585 7.94 22.54 6.62
N HIS A 586 7.33 22.05 5.52
CA HIS A 586 7.18 20.61 5.29
C HIS A 586 7.43 20.22 3.83
N SER A 587 8.11 19.09 3.59
CA SER A 587 8.31 18.54 2.24
C SER A 587 8.96 19.57 1.31
N LEU A 588 8.44 19.78 0.09
CA LEU A 588 8.87 20.87 -0.81
C LEU A 588 8.87 22.26 -0.15
N GLY A 589 8.00 22.49 0.83
CA GLY A 589 7.93 23.74 1.57
C GLY A 589 9.20 24.06 2.35
N THR A 590 10.03 23.06 2.69
CA THR A 590 11.34 23.32 3.32
C THR A 590 12.32 23.96 2.34
N VAL A 591 12.32 23.52 1.07
CA VAL A 591 13.13 24.08 -0.02
C VAL A 591 12.67 25.51 -0.33
N VAL A 592 11.35 25.70 -0.50
CA VAL A 592 10.74 27.04 -0.70
C VAL A 592 11.06 27.96 0.48
N GLY A 593 10.99 27.44 1.71
CA GLY A 593 11.32 28.19 2.92
C GLY A 593 12.77 28.66 2.94
N MET A 594 13.72 27.83 2.53
CA MET A 594 15.13 28.22 2.46
C MET A 594 15.37 29.33 1.42
N ASP A 595 14.84 29.17 0.21
CA ASP A 595 14.95 30.19 -0.84
C ASP A 595 14.26 31.51 -0.44
N LEU A 596 13.09 31.43 0.20
CA LEU A 596 12.37 32.59 0.75
C LEU A 596 13.26 33.32 1.75
N VAL A 597 13.79 32.61 2.75
CA VAL A 597 14.59 33.22 3.82
C VAL A 597 15.89 33.83 3.31
N ALA A 598 16.50 33.22 2.29
CA ALA A 598 17.74 33.72 1.70
C ALA A 598 17.53 34.93 0.77
N ASN A 599 16.42 35.00 0.02
CA ASN A 599 16.30 35.94 -1.12
C ASN A 599 15.08 36.85 -1.12
N ARG A 600 13.97 36.42 -0.49
CA ARG A 600 12.66 37.08 -0.63
C ARG A 600 12.01 37.42 0.72
N LEU A 601 12.72 37.22 1.82
CA LEU A 601 12.25 37.57 3.15
C LEU A 601 12.07 39.10 3.22
N PRO A 602 10.89 39.60 3.64
CA PRO A 602 10.69 41.03 3.81
C PRO A 602 11.76 41.63 4.75
N PRO A 603 12.36 42.80 4.44
CA PRO A 603 13.45 43.36 5.25
C PRO A 603 13.11 43.62 6.72
N GLY A 604 11.83 43.77 7.04
CA GLY A 604 11.32 43.95 8.41
C GLY A 604 11.15 42.64 9.19
N MET A 605 11.32 41.49 8.56
CA MET A 605 11.16 40.17 9.18
C MET A 605 12.48 39.59 9.66
N LYS A 606 12.44 38.93 10.82
CA LYS A 606 13.57 38.17 11.37
C LYS A 606 13.16 36.74 11.66
N VAL A 607 13.86 35.74 11.13
CA VAL A 607 13.52 34.33 11.37
C VAL A 607 14.07 33.87 12.70
N THR A 608 13.22 33.89 13.73
CA THR A 608 13.61 33.48 15.08
C THR A 608 13.72 31.98 15.24
N LEU A 609 12.89 31.23 14.53
CA LEU A 609 12.90 29.77 14.46
C LEU A 609 12.50 29.33 13.05
N LEU A 610 13.32 28.46 12.46
CA LEU A 610 12.98 27.64 11.31
C LEU A 610 12.74 26.20 11.76
N VAL A 611 11.58 25.63 11.44
CA VAL A 611 11.28 24.21 11.63
C VAL A 611 11.19 23.54 10.27
N THR A 612 11.99 22.51 10.04
CA THR A 612 11.93 21.68 8.85
C THR A 612 11.41 20.30 9.21
N ALA A 613 10.38 19.83 8.52
CA ALA A 613 9.78 18.51 8.72
C ALA A 613 9.72 17.73 7.40
N GLY A 614 10.09 16.45 7.41
CA GLY A 614 10.05 15.60 6.21
C GLY A 614 10.85 16.18 5.04
N SER A 615 12.06 16.68 5.33
CA SER A 615 12.78 17.61 4.45
C SER A 615 13.78 16.91 3.50
N PRO A 616 13.79 17.24 2.19
CA PRO A 616 14.81 16.74 1.25
C PRO A 616 16.12 17.55 1.29
N LEU A 617 16.27 18.50 2.22
CA LEU A 617 17.46 19.37 2.33
C LEU A 617 18.77 18.62 2.67
N GLY A 618 18.70 17.31 2.97
CA GLY A 618 19.87 16.47 3.18
C GLY A 618 20.56 16.03 1.88
N MET A 619 19.93 16.28 0.73
CA MET A 619 20.42 15.85 -0.58
C MET A 619 21.21 16.96 -1.28
N ASN A 620 22.42 16.67 -1.75
CA ASN A 620 23.26 17.57 -2.53
C ASN A 620 22.59 18.05 -3.82
N ALA A 621 21.79 17.21 -4.48
CA ALA A 621 21.01 17.58 -5.66
C ALA A 621 19.96 18.66 -5.36
N VAL A 622 19.54 18.80 -4.10
CA VAL A 622 18.74 19.94 -3.63
C VAL A 622 19.63 21.11 -3.24
N THR A 623 20.61 20.91 -2.35
CA THR A 623 21.38 22.01 -1.75
C THR A 623 22.24 22.77 -2.78
N SER A 624 22.77 22.07 -3.78
CA SER A 624 23.53 22.69 -4.89
C SER A 624 22.69 23.59 -5.81
N ARG A 625 21.35 23.56 -5.70
CA ARG A 625 20.41 24.32 -6.53
C ARG A 625 19.55 25.33 -5.76
N LEU A 626 19.74 25.40 -4.44
CA LEU A 626 19.21 26.49 -3.64
C LEU A 626 19.79 27.84 -4.10
N ILE A 627 19.16 28.93 -3.68
CA ILE A 627 19.70 30.27 -3.89
C ILE A 627 20.03 30.90 -2.53
N PRO A 628 21.28 31.28 -2.25
CA PRO A 628 22.49 30.87 -2.98
C PRO A 628 22.71 29.35 -2.86
N PRO A 629 23.43 28.72 -3.81
CA PRO A 629 23.70 27.30 -3.77
C PRO A 629 24.65 26.95 -2.64
N GLY A 630 24.42 25.83 -1.98
CA GLY A 630 25.25 25.30 -0.90
C GLY A 630 24.47 25.02 0.39
N THR A 631 25.23 24.83 1.47
CA THR A 631 24.71 24.47 2.79
C THR A 631 25.02 25.54 3.84
N ASP A 632 25.31 26.75 3.40
CA ASP A 632 25.50 27.88 4.29
C ASP A 632 24.16 28.22 4.94
N ARG A 633 24.12 28.14 6.28
CA ARG A 633 22.94 28.52 7.06
C ARG A 633 22.55 29.96 6.70
N PRO A 634 21.29 30.22 6.27
CA PRO A 634 20.87 31.58 5.96
C PRO A 634 21.02 32.47 7.20
N GLY A 635 21.73 33.60 7.06
CA GLY A 635 22.06 34.47 8.19
C GLY A 635 20.84 35.05 8.93
N ALA A 636 19.66 35.01 8.31
CA ALA A 636 18.39 35.42 8.91
C ALA A 636 17.81 34.39 9.90
N VAL A 637 18.27 33.13 9.90
CA VAL A 637 17.76 32.03 10.75
C VAL A 637 18.55 31.98 12.06
N ARG A 638 17.93 32.44 13.14
CA ARG A 638 18.53 32.38 14.48
C ARG A 638 18.57 30.97 15.02
N GLU A 639 17.46 30.25 15.00
CA GLU A 639 17.32 28.91 15.56
C GLU A 639 16.73 27.97 14.51
N TRP A 640 17.18 26.72 14.48
CA TRP A 640 16.75 25.75 13.48
C TRP A 640 16.50 24.40 14.15
N VAL A 641 15.26 23.94 14.07
CA VAL A 641 14.83 22.61 14.51
C VAL A 641 14.48 21.75 13.31
N ASN A 642 15.08 20.56 13.21
CA ASN A 642 14.71 19.59 12.18
C ASN A 642 13.97 18.41 12.80
N ALA A 643 12.89 17.96 12.17
CA ALA A 643 12.16 16.75 12.51
C ALA A 643 12.10 15.82 11.29
N TRP A 644 12.52 14.57 11.47
CA TRP A 644 12.60 13.61 10.37
C TRP A 644 12.22 12.20 10.82
N CYS A 645 11.63 11.42 9.92
CA CYS A 645 11.25 10.04 10.17
C CYS A 645 12.08 9.10 9.28
N PRO A 646 12.74 8.06 9.83
CA PRO A 646 13.55 7.13 9.02
C PRO A 646 12.80 6.41 7.90
N THR A 647 11.47 6.28 8.00
CA THR A 647 10.62 5.66 6.99
C THR A 647 10.02 6.64 5.99
N ASP A 648 10.26 7.95 6.16
CA ASP A 648 9.77 8.98 5.24
C ASP A 648 10.70 9.09 4.01
N ALA A 649 10.17 8.74 2.84
CA ALA A 649 10.89 8.76 1.56
C ALA A 649 11.41 10.13 1.12
N VAL A 650 10.86 11.20 1.67
CA VAL A 650 11.25 12.58 1.30
C VAL A 650 12.25 13.14 2.30
N ALA A 651 12.29 12.61 3.53
CA ALA A 651 13.26 12.96 4.55
C ALA A 651 14.63 12.27 4.34
N ILE A 652 14.84 11.62 3.20
CA ILE A 652 16.07 10.92 2.88
C ILE A 652 17.23 11.92 2.79
N GLY A 653 18.36 11.56 3.40
CA GLY A 653 19.47 12.48 3.64
C GLY A 653 19.42 13.16 5.00
N CYS A 654 18.36 12.95 5.80
CA CYS A 654 18.39 13.26 7.22
C CYS A 654 19.19 12.20 8.01
N PRO A 655 19.80 12.54 9.16
CA PRO A 655 19.81 13.87 9.81
C PRO A 655 20.48 14.96 8.94
N LEU A 656 20.05 16.22 9.11
CA LEU A 656 20.54 17.38 8.37
C LEU A 656 21.85 17.92 8.94
N GLU A 657 22.16 17.70 10.22
CA GLU A 657 23.39 18.20 10.86
C GLU A 657 24.70 17.84 10.11
N PRO A 658 24.88 16.63 9.56
CA PRO A 658 26.06 16.30 8.73
C PRO A 658 26.22 17.16 7.47
N VAL A 659 25.13 17.74 6.94
CA VAL A 659 25.09 18.51 5.70
C VAL A 659 25.14 20.02 5.97
N TRP A 660 24.40 20.47 6.99
CA TRP A 660 24.18 21.88 7.33
C TRP A 660 24.98 22.37 8.55
N GLY A 661 25.75 21.49 9.17
CA GLY A 661 26.39 21.73 10.45
C GLY A 661 25.39 21.71 11.60
N LYS A 662 25.90 22.00 12.81
CA LYS A 662 25.12 21.87 14.05
C LYS A 662 23.83 22.69 14.01
N LEU A 663 22.70 22.01 14.16
CA LEU A 663 21.37 22.61 14.31
C LEU A 663 21.07 22.94 15.78
N THR A 664 19.99 23.68 16.03
CA THR A 664 19.55 23.96 17.40
C THR A 664 19.04 22.67 18.03
N GLU A 665 18.14 21.96 17.33
CA GLU A 665 17.65 20.64 17.70
C GLU A 665 17.42 19.78 16.45
N GLU A 666 17.61 18.47 16.59
CA GLU A 666 17.37 17.50 15.53
C GLU A 666 16.66 16.27 16.10
N HIS A 667 15.42 16.05 15.68
CA HIS A 667 14.51 15.06 16.24
C HIS A 667 14.23 13.96 15.22
N ALA A 668 14.72 12.75 15.49
CA ALA A 668 14.32 11.54 14.77
C ALA A 668 13.01 11.01 15.38
N VAL A 669 11.90 11.18 14.66
CA VAL A 669 10.56 10.82 15.13
C VAL A 669 10.06 9.54 14.47
N VAL A 670 9.06 8.89 15.09
CA VAL A 670 8.41 7.69 14.56
C VAL A 670 6.99 8.03 14.16
N ASN A 671 6.75 8.08 12.85
CA ASN A 671 5.42 8.25 12.26
C ASN A 671 4.90 6.89 11.76
N ALA A 672 3.57 6.73 11.68
CA ALA A 672 2.98 5.53 11.07
C ALA A 672 3.41 5.41 9.60
N SER A 673 3.70 4.21 9.10
CA SER A 673 4.27 4.04 7.75
C SER A 673 3.38 4.59 6.63
N ASP A 674 2.05 4.49 6.76
CA ASP A 674 1.07 5.03 5.82
C ASP A 674 0.91 6.57 5.90
N ARG A 675 1.46 7.19 6.94
CA ARG A 675 1.46 8.64 7.20
C ARG A 675 2.86 9.15 7.56
N ALA A 676 3.91 8.47 7.09
CA ALA A 676 5.28 8.78 7.46
C ALA A 676 5.67 10.21 7.07
N HIS A 677 5.11 10.67 5.96
CA HIS A 677 5.30 12.01 5.39
C HIS A 677 4.12 12.98 5.69
N SER A 678 3.41 12.78 6.81
CA SER A 678 2.36 13.70 7.28
C SER A 678 2.93 14.72 8.26
N ILE A 679 2.75 15.99 7.94
CA ILE A 679 3.10 17.10 8.83
C ILE A 679 2.29 17.11 10.12
N GLU A 680 1.04 16.66 10.10
CA GLU A 680 0.22 16.54 11.31
C GLU A 680 0.85 15.53 12.29
N GLU A 681 1.39 14.41 11.79
CA GLU A 681 2.12 13.43 12.60
C GLU A 681 3.45 14.00 13.10
N TYR A 682 4.20 14.73 12.27
CA TYR A 682 5.44 15.41 12.71
C TYR A 682 5.20 16.41 13.85
N LEU A 683 4.15 17.22 13.74
CA LEU A 683 3.81 18.23 14.75
C LEU A 683 3.16 17.63 16.01
N ALA A 684 2.65 16.40 15.94
CA ALA A 684 2.08 15.68 17.08
C ALA A 684 3.12 15.16 18.08
N HIS A 685 4.41 15.24 17.74
CA HIS A 685 5.50 14.89 18.65
C HIS A 685 5.77 16.01 19.68
N PRO A 686 5.77 15.69 20.99
CA PRO A 686 5.93 16.68 22.06
C PRO A 686 7.21 17.52 21.94
N GLU A 687 8.32 16.93 21.52
CA GLU A 687 9.61 17.58 21.33
C GLU A 687 9.56 18.68 20.26
N VAL A 688 8.91 18.41 19.12
CA VAL A 688 8.74 19.38 18.03
C VAL A 688 7.81 20.52 18.48
N ALA A 689 6.69 20.19 19.12
CA ALA A 689 5.73 21.16 19.61
C ALA A 689 6.31 22.05 20.73
N THR A 690 7.10 21.48 21.64
CA THR A 690 7.76 22.21 22.72
C THR A 690 8.77 23.21 22.19
N ALA A 691 9.53 22.84 21.15
CA ALA A 691 10.43 23.77 20.49
C ALA A 691 9.65 24.97 19.94
N ILE A 692 8.57 24.73 19.19
CA ILE A 692 7.73 25.80 18.62
C ILE A 692 7.17 26.71 19.72
N ASP A 693 6.57 26.15 20.78
CA ASP A 693 6.00 26.92 21.91
C ASP A 693 7.06 27.78 22.61
N THR A 694 8.26 27.23 22.83
CA THR A 694 9.37 27.94 23.47
C THR A 694 9.71 29.24 22.76
N PHE A 695 9.57 29.30 21.43
CA PHE A 695 9.82 30.52 20.66
C PHE A 695 8.61 31.45 20.60
N LEU A 696 7.39 30.91 20.61
CA LEU A 696 6.17 31.72 20.66
C LEU A 696 5.98 32.40 22.03
N ALA A 697 6.41 31.76 23.12
CA ALA A 697 6.20 32.20 24.50
C ALA A 697 7.30 33.13 25.07
N ARG A 698 8.45 33.30 24.41
CA ARG A 698 9.52 34.20 24.88
C ARG A 698 9.00 35.66 24.99
N PRO A 699 9.43 36.51 25.93
CA PRO A 699 9.14 37.95 25.87
C PRO A 699 9.83 38.58 24.65
N ALA A 700 9.21 39.56 23.98
CA ALA A 700 9.84 40.29 22.87
C ALA A 700 11.04 41.09 23.41
N ASN A 701 12.21 40.93 22.79
CA ASN A 701 13.43 41.67 23.17
C ASN A 701 13.56 42.97 22.41
#